data_AF-A0AAD5E0F9-F1
#
_entry.id   AF-A0AAD5E0F9-F1
#
_cell.length_a   1.000
_cell.length_b   1.000
_cell.length_c   1.000
_cell.angle_alpha   90.00
_cell.angle_beta   90.00
_cell.angle_gamma   90.00
#
_symmetry.space_group_name_H-M   'P 1'
#
loop_
_entity.id
_entity.type
_entity.pdbx_description
1 polymer ?
#
loop_
_entity_poly.entity_id
_entity_poly.type
_entity_poly.pdbx_seq_one_letter_code
_entity_poly.pdbx_strand_id
1 'polypeptide(L)'
;MPMQGIADDDTTAAAADAAPLRSHAVCESAAASTALLGSSPMAARLRSAVAAAASDPARRPVLLLGEPGLGKAGLAAHIHHEADAARELPLIQIDCSNRTPAATEQLIFGDGSAEGLLARLSAAGGGTLLLNQIQAVPEGPLLRRLKRLLQPAGLPAGVRLIMTGERAPAELAAAATVIKVPPLRARPGDVKQLAGHFLQQHANRTGGGQHPGLQAAALRRLMSHSWPFNIKELQSACARVAIEADSARLAEAAALGLSLPAAAELAGIAGTPAAAAKATAAAAAGPATTTAHSACGCAKAASGACSGPGASGKGACGGTACKCSSSSASIAEAGSTGLATALTGPALVPEELEEAGPIGDELLAFLQQDREHSLGLNFVWSWWWPGMFLMFPLLGRWWCSVCPFMLVGEAAQKARSSVQGLPPLLKWPKQAESAGPWAMLALFATILVWEDGWHLPQTAALTGWLLVLISSGAALFSCVFPRRFWCRYVCPIGGMNGLFAKLSAVELRSQAAVCSGECSTYACLKASTCTGSADKPGCPMNEHSNRLKDNQLCALCTTCVSHCPHENVELRLRPPGIDLWTTHQPSNAEACLLFLVMGAVYLHHLPDLLGSSPAALALLDDHWAYCGLAALVLAAPGAALAAAHAAVTALGSGGSVLRSLLSSSDAEAGGLVGAARRTPLLSMCYSYVPLVWAATLAYWSEGLLTEAGLVLQVTASTAGLPADNLPGLAAHPAVVPFVQGSLLMLGTACSLALLLALGSRNKRTATQLPAHAAVMLAGAISLWTVVLL
;
A
#
# COMPACT_ATOMS: atom_id res chain seq x y z
N MET A 1 54.89 -33.53 -42.73
CA MET A 1 54.22 -34.83 -42.90
C MET A 1 54.95 -35.86 -42.04
N PRO A 2 54.28 -36.75 -41.27
CA PRO A 2 52.83 -36.83 -41.03
C PRO A 2 52.27 -35.79 -40.01
N MET A 3 51.92 -36.23 -38.79
CA MET A 3 50.86 -35.79 -37.85
C MET A 3 51.32 -36.17 -36.40
N GLN A 4 50.72 -35.87 -35.23
CA GLN A 4 49.49 -35.17 -34.75
C GLN A 4 49.74 -34.79 -33.25
N GLY A 5 48.95 -33.99 -32.50
CA GLY A 5 47.76 -33.19 -32.82
C GLY A 5 46.56 -33.41 -31.86
N ILE A 6 46.55 -32.77 -30.68
CA ILE A 6 45.41 -32.62 -29.73
C ILE A 6 45.44 -31.18 -29.18
N ALA A 7 44.28 -30.54 -29.03
CA ALA A 7 44.13 -29.14 -28.65
C ALA A 7 43.96 -28.95 -27.13
N ASP A 8 44.39 -27.77 -26.64
CA ASP A 8 43.91 -27.19 -25.40
C ASP A 8 42.45 -26.74 -25.58
N ASP A 9 41.61 -26.93 -24.55
CA ASP A 9 40.20 -26.50 -24.58
C ASP A 9 39.84 -25.86 -23.22
N ASP A 10 39.24 -24.67 -23.28
CA ASP A 10 38.95 -23.83 -22.11
C ASP A 10 37.84 -24.40 -21.23
N THR A 11 37.96 -24.34 -19.89
CA THR A 11 36.81 -24.50 -18.99
C THR A 11 36.93 -23.78 -17.64
N THR A 12 37.20 -22.46 -17.68
CA THR A 12 37.09 -21.58 -16.50
C THR A 12 35.97 -20.54 -16.62
N ALA A 13 34.90 -20.86 -17.35
CA ALA A 13 33.73 -20.01 -17.57
C ALA A 13 32.43 -20.67 -17.06
N ALA A 14 32.26 -20.77 -15.73
CA ALA A 14 31.05 -21.30 -15.10
C ALA A 14 30.80 -20.77 -13.66
N ALA A 15 31.28 -19.57 -13.33
CA ALA A 15 31.24 -19.03 -11.95
C ALA A 15 30.62 -17.62 -11.81
N ALA A 16 30.11 -17.01 -12.90
CA ALA A 16 29.71 -15.60 -12.90
C ALA A 16 28.24 -15.32 -12.55
N ASP A 17 27.29 -16.19 -12.93
CA ASP A 17 25.85 -15.85 -12.92
C ASP A 17 25.04 -16.31 -11.68
N ALA A 18 25.71 -16.67 -10.58
CA ALA A 18 25.05 -17.18 -9.37
C ALA A 18 24.43 -16.09 -8.44
N ALA A 19 24.63 -14.81 -8.77
CA ALA A 19 24.27 -13.68 -7.89
C ALA A 19 22.78 -13.55 -7.50
N PRO A 20 21.78 -13.66 -8.41
CA PRO A 20 20.42 -13.24 -8.11
C PRO A 20 19.61 -14.20 -7.22
N LEU A 21 20.16 -15.38 -6.88
CA LEU A 21 19.49 -16.34 -5.98
C LEU A 21 19.85 -16.16 -4.49
N ARG A 22 20.88 -15.35 -4.18
CA ARG A 22 21.33 -15.14 -2.80
C ARG A 22 20.37 -14.30 -1.95
N SER A 23 19.56 -13.43 -2.57
CA SER A 23 18.55 -12.59 -1.87
C SER A 23 17.43 -13.39 -1.20
N HIS A 24 17.21 -14.65 -1.59
CA HIS A 24 16.25 -15.56 -0.96
C HIS A 24 16.92 -16.77 -0.25
N ALA A 25 18.25 -16.81 -0.21
CA ALA A 25 19.00 -17.89 0.41
C ALA A 25 19.13 -17.65 1.92
N VAL A 26 18.45 -18.47 2.73
CA VAL A 26 18.47 -18.34 4.19
C VAL A 26 19.72 -19.03 4.76
N CYS A 27 20.64 -18.27 5.35
CA CYS A 27 21.83 -18.80 6.02
C CYS A 27 21.53 -19.27 7.47
N GLU A 28 20.56 -20.17 7.65
CA GLU A 28 20.13 -20.67 8.98
C GLU A 28 20.82 -22.00 9.37
N SER A 29 22.15 -22.08 9.23
CA SER A 29 22.90 -23.29 9.60
C SER A 29 22.89 -23.58 11.11
N ALA A 30 22.69 -22.55 11.94
CA ALA A 30 22.76 -22.65 13.41
C ALA A 30 21.55 -23.34 14.07
N ALA A 31 20.36 -23.32 13.46
CA ALA A 31 19.16 -23.94 14.04
C ALA A 31 19.07 -25.46 13.78
N ALA A 32 19.70 -25.93 12.70
CA ALA A 32 19.59 -27.26 12.11
C ALA A 32 19.84 -28.42 13.09
N SER A 33 20.76 -28.25 14.04
CA SER A 33 21.16 -29.28 15.01
C SER A 33 20.12 -29.56 16.10
N THR A 34 19.26 -28.59 16.43
CA THR A 34 18.48 -28.59 17.68
C THR A 34 17.40 -29.67 17.73
N ALA A 35 16.63 -29.84 16.65
CA ALA A 35 15.49 -30.78 16.64
C ALA A 35 15.91 -32.26 16.78
N LEU A 36 17.15 -32.55 16.40
CA LEU A 36 17.79 -33.86 16.44
C LEU A 36 18.51 -34.15 17.77
N LEU A 37 18.61 -33.20 18.69
CA LEU A 37 19.14 -33.44 20.04
C LEU A 37 18.20 -34.39 20.82
N GLY A 38 18.80 -35.30 21.58
CA GLY A 38 18.06 -36.31 22.35
C GLY A 38 18.64 -37.72 22.25
N SER A 39 18.60 -38.47 23.35
CA SER A 39 18.97 -39.90 23.39
C SER A 39 17.76 -40.84 23.38
N SER A 40 16.54 -40.33 23.20
CA SER A 40 15.35 -41.19 23.11
C SER A 40 15.37 -42.11 21.88
N PRO A 41 14.74 -43.30 21.94
CA PRO A 41 14.58 -44.17 20.77
C PRO A 41 13.81 -43.48 19.62
N MET A 42 12.97 -42.49 19.93
CA MET A 42 12.22 -41.71 18.94
C MET A 42 13.12 -40.70 18.22
N ALA A 43 14.01 -40.01 18.94
CA ALA A 43 15.02 -39.14 18.33
C ALA A 43 16.04 -39.92 17.51
N ALA A 44 16.44 -41.13 17.97
CA ALA A 44 17.29 -42.02 17.19
C ALA A 44 16.62 -42.43 15.85
N ARG A 45 15.34 -42.86 15.88
CA ARG A 45 14.56 -43.15 14.66
C ARG A 45 14.42 -41.94 13.74
N LEU A 46 14.20 -40.74 14.30
CA LEU A 46 14.13 -39.51 13.53
C LEU A 46 15.45 -39.22 12.82
N ARG A 47 16.59 -39.30 13.52
CA ARG A 47 17.93 -39.16 12.91
C ARG A 47 18.15 -40.15 11.78
N SER A 48 17.83 -41.44 11.98
CA SER A 48 17.96 -42.44 10.92
C SER A 48 17.08 -42.16 9.69
N ALA A 49 15.84 -41.70 9.88
CA ALA A 49 14.95 -41.35 8.78
C ALA A 49 15.42 -40.10 8.02
N VAL A 50 15.97 -39.12 8.74
CA VAL A 50 16.53 -37.87 8.21
C VAL A 50 17.79 -38.13 7.41
N ALA A 51 18.75 -38.89 7.95
CA ALA A 51 19.97 -39.30 7.24
C ALA A 51 19.66 -40.15 6.00
N ALA A 52 18.69 -41.07 6.08
CA ALA A 52 18.24 -41.86 4.93
C ALA A 52 17.58 -41.00 3.83
N ALA A 53 16.90 -39.91 4.20
CA ALA A 53 16.37 -38.95 3.25
C ALA A 53 17.48 -38.06 2.68
N ALA A 54 18.44 -37.60 3.48
CA ALA A 54 19.58 -36.81 3.01
C ALA A 54 20.40 -37.59 1.98
N SER A 55 20.71 -38.86 2.28
CA SER A 55 21.53 -39.76 1.43
C SER A 55 20.79 -40.37 0.23
N ASP A 56 19.58 -39.90 -0.11
CA ASP A 56 18.80 -40.46 -1.24
C ASP A 56 19.36 -39.98 -2.60
N PRO A 57 19.98 -40.86 -3.42
CA PRO A 57 20.59 -40.46 -4.68
C PRO A 57 19.57 -39.99 -5.72
N ALA A 58 18.28 -40.37 -5.57
CA ALA A 58 17.21 -39.92 -6.44
C ALA A 58 16.59 -38.57 -5.98
N ARG A 59 17.10 -37.95 -4.90
CA ARG A 59 16.64 -36.67 -4.33
C ARG A 59 15.12 -36.58 -4.18
N ARG A 60 14.45 -37.69 -3.84
CA ARG A 60 12.98 -37.77 -3.81
C ARG A 60 12.36 -36.71 -2.89
N PRO A 61 11.17 -36.18 -3.23
CA PRO A 61 10.48 -35.20 -2.41
C PRO A 61 10.25 -35.71 -0.98
N VAL A 62 10.43 -34.83 0.01
CA VAL A 62 10.29 -35.16 1.44
C VAL A 62 9.16 -34.34 2.05
N LEU A 63 8.33 -34.97 2.88
CA LEU A 63 7.25 -34.31 3.63
C LEU A 63 7.45 -34.51 5.14
N LEU A 64 7.76 -33.42 5.84
CA LEU A 64 7.93 -33.39 7.29
C LEU A 64 6.59 -33.08 7.98
N LEU A 65 5.98 -34.08 8.61
CA LEU A 65 4.71 -33.92 9.34
C LEU A 65 4.95 -33.92 10.86
N GLY A 66 4.38 -32.95 11.55
CA GLY A 66 4.39 -32.90 13.01
C GLY A 66 3.75 -31.63 13.55
N GLU A 67 3.55 -31.57 14.85
CA GLU A 67 2.97 -30.42 15.57
C GLU A 67 3.71 -29.08 15.38
N PRO A 68 3.07 -27.95 15.74
CA PRO A 68 3.73 -26.65 15.75
C PRO A 68 4.90 -26.62 16.75
N GLY A 69 5.88 -25.77 16.46
CA GLY A 69 7.03 -25.55 17.34
C GLY A 69 8.09 -26.66 17.39
N LEU A 70 8.01 -27.70 16.54
CA LEU A 70 8.99 -28.80 16.47
C LEU A 70 10.27 -28.52 15.67
N GLY A 71 10.46 -27.31 15.13
CA GLY A 71 11.66 -26.96 14.34
C GLY A 71 11.72 -27.64 12.95
N LYS A 72 10.56 -27.95 12.34
CA LYS A 72 10.48 -28.66 11.06
C LYS A 72 11.27 -27.99 9.91
N ALA A 73 11.30 -26.65 9.85
CA ALA A 73 12.08 -25.89 8.88
C ALA A 73 13.58 -26.13 9.02
N GLY A 74 14.13 -26.01 10.24
CA GLY A 74 15.55 -26.32 10.51
C GLY A 74 15.90 -27.79 10.23
N LEU A 75 14.95 -28.72 10.40
CA LEU A 75 15.14 -30.11 10.01
C LEU A 75 15.20 -30.31 8.48
N ALA A 76 14.41 -29.55 7.72
CA ALA A 76 14.49 -29.53 6.26
C ALA A 76 15.81 -28.91 5.77
N ALA A 77 16.26 -27.82 6.40
CA ALA A 77 17.57 -27.23 6.13
C ALA A 77 18.71 -28.23 6.41
N HIS A 78 18.62 -29.01 7.49
CA HIS A 78 19.58 -30.07 7.79
C HIS A 78 19.61 -31.17 6.71
N ILE A 79 18.45 -31.63 6.22
CA ILE A 79 18.36 -32.61 5.12
C ILE A 79 19.04 -32.09 3.85
N HIS A 80 18.89 -30.79 3.54
CA HIS A 80 19.59 -30.14 2.43
C HIS A 80 21.10 -30.09 2.67
N HIS A 81 21.54 -29.57 3.83
CA HIS A 81 22.96 -29.47 4.14
C HIS A 81 23.68 -30.82 4.17
N GLU A 82 23.09 -31.89 4.73
CA GLU A 82 23.71 -33.23 4.69
C GLU A 82 23.76 -33.83 3.27
N ALA A 83 22.78 -33.53 2.41
CA ALA A 83 22.74 -34.03 1.04
C ALA A 83 23.69 -33.28 0.09
N ASP A 84 23.83 -31.97 0.28
CA ASP A 84 24.41 -31.05 -0.69
C ASP A 84 25.64 -30.26 -0.17
N ALA A 85 26.15 -30.56 1.03
CA ALA A 85 27.33 -29.92 1.63
C ALA A 85 28.56 -29.89 0.70
N ALA A 86 28.78 -30.93 -0.10
CA ALA A 86 29.91 -31.01 -1.04
C ALA A 86 29.69 -30.25 -2.36
N ARG A 87 28.56 -29.52 -2.51
CA ARG A 87 28.14 -28.86 -3.76
C ARG A 87 27.69 -27.40 -3.60
N GLU A 88 27.66 -26.87 -2.37
CA GLU A 88 27.27 -25.48 -2.06
C GLU A 88 25.93 -25.00 -2.69
N LEU A 89 24.98 -25.91 -2.90
CA LEU A 89 23.73 -25.61 -3.59
C LEU A 89 22.78 -24.73 -2.75
N PRO A 90 21.96 -23.86 -3.39
CA PRO A 90 21.04 -22.97 -2.69
C PRO A 90 19.87 -23.71 -2.02
N LEU A 91 19.47 -23.20 -0.84
CA LEU A 91 18.22 -23.53 -0.14
C LEU A 91 17.31 -22.31 -0.14
N ILE A 92 16.10 -22.45 -0.66
CA ILE A 92 15.12 -21.36 -0.72
C ILE A 92 13.87 -21.77 0.04
N GLN A 93 13.47 -20.96 1.02
CA GLN A 93 12.32 -21.21 1.88
C GLN A 93 11.15 -20.28 1.54
N ILE A 94 9.97 -20.87 1.34
CA ILE A 94 8.69 -20.16 1.18
C ILE A 94 7.77 -20.60 2.31
N ASP A 95 7.19 -19.65 3.05
CA ASP A 95 6.12 -19.94 4.00
C ASP A 95 4.75 -19.73 3.34
N CYS A 96 3.98 -20.82 3.21
CA CYS A 96 2.67 -20.81 2.56
C CYS A 96 1.56 -20.18 3.42
N SER A 97 1.78 -19.90 4.71
CA SER A 97 0.78 -19.16 5.51
C SER A 97 0.84 -17.64 5.33
N ASN A 98 1.97 -17.10 4.86
CA ASN A 98 2.24 -15.66 4.86
C ASN A 98 2.06 -15.02 3.47
N ARG A 99 1.55 -15.78 2.48
CA ARG A 99 1.37 -15.36 1.09
C ARG A 99 0.06 -15.92 0.54
N THR A 100 -0.54 -15.22 -0.42
CA THR A 100 -1.71 -15.76 -1.13
C THR A 100 -1.32 -16.97 -1.98
N PRO A 101 -2.25 -17.91 -2.25
CA PRO A 101 -1.97 -19.05 -3.12
C PRO A 101 -1.55 -18.64 -4.53
N ALA A 102 -2.10 -17.54 -5.06
CA ALA A 102 -1.75 -17.00 -6.38
C ALA A 102 -0.30 -16.46 -6.41
N ALA A 103 0.09 -15.63 -5.44
CA ALA A 103 1.46 -15.12 -5.34
C ALA A 103 2.48 -16.25 -5.10
N THR A 104 2.10 -17.27 -4.33
CA THR A 104 2.93 -18.47 -4.12
C THR A 104 3.09 -19.28 -5.41
N GLU A 105 2.04 -19.38 -6.23
CA GLU A 105 2.09 -20.04 -7.53
C GLU A 105 2.96 -19.26 -8.53
N GLN A 106 2.78 -17.95 -8.63
CA GLN A 106 3.59 -17.09 -9.50
C GLN A 106 5.07 -17.12 -9.11
N LEU A 107 5.40 -17.11 -7.81
CA LEU A 107 6.79 -17.21 -7.34
C LEU A 107 7.45 -18.56 -7.69
N ILE A 108 6.75 -19.68 -7.47
CA ILE A 108 7.31 -21.02 -7.70
C ILE A 108 7.44 -21.35 -9.20
N PHE A 109 6.41 -20.99 -9.99
CA PHE A 109 6.26 -21.46 -11.37
C PHE A 109 6.47 -20.38 -12.44
N GLY A 110 6.39 -19.10 -12.07
CA GLY A 110 6.24 -17.99 -13.03
C GLY A 110 4.99 -18.14 -13.90
N ASP A 111 4.93 -17.33 -14.96
CA ASP A 111 3.92 -17.44 -16.02
C ASP A 111 4.23 -18.59 -17.00
N GLY A 112 5.18 -19.48 -16.64
CA GLY A 112 5.78 -20.48 -17.52
C GLY A 112 7.08 -20.01 -18.20
N SER A 113 7.57 -18.82 -17.85
CA SER A 113 8.86 -18.26 -18.27
C SER A 113 10.05 -18.84 -17.48
N ALA A 114 11.27 -18.48 -17.89
CA ALA A 114 12.52 -18.85 -17.20
C ALA A 114 12.71 -18.17 -15.82
N GLU A 115 11.80 -17.26 -15.43
CA GLU A 115 11.90 -16.43 -14.22
C GLU A 115 11.37 -17.15 -12.97
N GLY A 116 10.56 -18.20 -13.13
CA GLY A 116 10.02 -18.98 -12.02
C GLY A 116 11.12 -19.65 -11.18
N LEU A 117 10.93 -19.72 -9.86
CA LEU A 117 11.96 -20.20 -8.94
C LEU A 117 12.49 -21.60 -9.28
N LEU A 118 11.63 -22.50 -9.77
CA LEU A 118 12.02 -23.84 -10.21
C LEU A 118 12.96 -23.82 -11.42
N ALA A 119 12.75 -22.90 -12.37
CA ALA A 119 13.61 -22.72 -13.53
C ALA A 119 14.96 -22.12 -13.11
N ARG A 120 14.95 -21.09 -12.26
CA ARG A 120 16.15 -20.45 -11.71
C ARG A 120 17.01 -21.41 -10.89
N LEU A 121 16.41 -22.24 -10.03
CA LEU A 121 17.10 -23.31 -9.30
C LEU A 121 17.70 -24.36 -10.25
N SER A 122 16.99 -24.72 -11.33
CA SER A 122 17.52 -25.65 -12.33
C SER A 122 18.69 -25.06 -13.12
N ALA A 123 18.65 -23.75 -13.44
CA ALA A 123 19.72 -23.05 -14.14
C ALA A 123 20.98 -22.91 -13.27
N ALA A 124 20.84 -22.71 -11.96
CA ALA A 124 21.94 -22.62 -11.00
C ALA A 124 22.57 -23.98 -10.61
N GLY A 125 22.41 -25.03 -11.41
CA GLY A 125 22.95 -26.37 -11.14
C GLY A 125 22.15 -27.21 -10.13
N GLY A 126 20.97 -26.74 -9.72
CA GLY A 126 20.07 -27.41 -8.78
C GLY A 126 19.97 -26.69 -7.43
N GLY A 127 19.36 -27.37 -6.45
CA GLY A 127 19.15 -26.84 -5.10
C GLY A 127 17.89 -27.38 -4.45
N THR A 128 17.53 -26.87 -3.28
CA THR A 128 16.35 -27.32 -2.53
C THR A 128 15.34 -26.19 -2.36
N LEU A 129 14.10 -26.47 -2.76
CA LEU A 129 12.92 -25.65 -2.45
C LEU A 129 12.22 -26.21 -1.21
N LEU A 130 12.08 -25.37 -0.19
CA LEU A 130 11.40 -25.68 1.07
C LEU A 130 10.05 -24.94 1.15
N LEU A 131 8.95 -25.69 1.13
CA LEU A 131 7.59 -25.17 1.33
C LEU A 131 7.12 -25.44 2.77
N ASN A 132 7.06 -24.39 3.58
CA ASN A 132 6.56 -24.47 4.95
C ASN A 132 5.03 -24.31 5.02
N GLN A 133 4.44 -24.92 6.05
CA GLN A 133 3.01 -24.84 6.36
C GLN A 133 2.10 -25.27 5.19
N ILE A 134 2.39 -26.42 4.57
CA ILE A 134 1.65 -26.93 3.40
C ILE A 134 0.14 -27.09 3.65
N GLN A 135 -0.31 -27.21 4.90
CA GLN A 135 -1.73 -27.18 5.27
C GLN A 135 -2.46 -25.86 4.95
N ALA A 136 -1.73 -24.76 4.75
CA ALA A 136 -2.27 -23.46 4.37
C ALA A 136 -2.61 -23.35 2.87
N VAL A 137 -2.12 -24.29 2.04
CA VAL A 137 -2.44 -24.33 0.61
C VAL A 137 -3.84 -24.93 0.41
N PRO A 138 -4.83 -24.15 -0.06
CA PRO A 138 -6.19 -24.65 -0.28
C PRO A 138 -6.26 -25.54 -1.53
N GLU A 139 -7.37 -26.26 -1.69
CA GLU A 139 -7.65 -26.98 -2.93
C GLU A 139 -7.82 -25.99 -4.10
N GLY A 140 -6.94 -26.06 -5.09
CA GLY A 140 -6.87 -25.03 -6.14
C GLY A 140 -5.80 -25.30 -7.20
N PRO A 141 -5.53 -24.30 -8.07
CA PRO A 141 -4.55 -24.39 -9.15
C PRO A 141 -3.15 -24.74 -8.63
N LEU A 142 -2.64 -24.01 -7.63
CA LEU A 142 -1.37 -24.27 -6.94
C LEU A 142 -1.23 -25.74 -6.50
N LEU A 143 -2.22 -26.28 -5.78
CA LEU A 143 -2.18 -27.68 -5.32
C LEU A 143 -2.15 -28.67 -6.50
N ARG A 144 -2.89 -28.41 -7.59
CA ARG A 144 -2.82 -29.22 -8.82
C ARG A 144 -1.47 -29.11 -9.54
N ARG A 145 -0.79 -27.97 -9.45
CA ARG A 145 0.54 -27.72 -10.03
C ARG A 145 1.63 -28.43 -9.21
N LEU A 146 1.59 -28.32 -7.88
CA LEU A 146 2.46 -29.08 -6.96
C LEU A 146 2.30 -30.60 -7.12
N LYS A 147 1.06 -31.10 -7.26
CA LYS A 147 0.81 -32.53 -7.56
C LYS A 147 1.48 -33.01 -8.85
N ARG A 148 1.57 -32.16 -9.89
CA ARG A 148 2.29 -32.50 -11.14
C ARG A 148 3.80 -32.57 -10.94
N LEU A 149 4.39 -31.68 -10.13
CA LEU A 149 5.82 -31.75 -9.80
C LEU A 149 6.22 -33.05 -9.09
N LEU A 150 5.33 -33.57 -8.24
CA LEU A 150 5.57 -34.81 -7.48
C LEU A 150 5.41 -36.10 -8.32
N GLN A 151 5.04 -36.00 -9.59
CA GLN A 151 5.04 -37.14 -10.51
C GLN A 151 6.48 -37.47 -10.97
N PRO A 152 6.76 -38.70 -11.46
CA PRO A 152 8.06 -39.04 -12.03
C PRO A 152 8.45 -38.06 -13.14
N ALA A 153 9.66 -37.52 -13.06
CA ALA A 153 10.18 -36.44 -13.94
C ALA A 153 9.39 -35.10 -13.91
N GLY A 154 8.55 -34.87 -12.90
CA GLY A 154 7.80 -33.61 -12.75
C GLY A 154 8.63 -32.44 -12.19
N LEU A 155 9.72 -32.71 -11.46
CA LEU A 155 10.68 -31.70 -10.99
C LEU A 155 11.82 -31.50 -12.00
N PRO A 156 12.32 -30.26 -12.20
CA PRO A 156 13.51 -30.01 -13.00
C PRO A 156 14.75 -30.75 -12.48
N ALA A 157 15.68 -31.05 -13.38
CA ALA A 157 16.90 -31.78 -13.04
C ALA A 157 17.72 -31.04 -11.96
N GLY A 158 18.17 -31.77 -10.94
CA GLY A 158 18.93 -31.23 -9.82
C GLY A 158 18.10 -30.51 -8.74
N VAL A 159 16.82 -30.23 -8.96
CA VAL A 159 15.96 -29.54 -7.97
C VAL A 159 15.30 -30.55 -7.02
N ARG A 160 15.42 -30.31 -5.72
CA ARG A 160 14.80 -31.09 -4.64
C ARG A 160 13.65 -30.31 -4.00
N LEU A 161 12.56 -30.99 -3.67
CA LEU A 161 11.41 -30.40 -2.97
C LEU A 161 11.28 -30.98 -1.55
N ILE A 162 11.26 -30.11 -0.55
CA ILE A 162 10.93 -30.46 0.83
C ILE A 162 9.70 -29.67 1.26
N MET A 163 8.74 -30.33 1.89
CA MET A 163 7.50 -29.74 2.39
C MET A 163 7.40 -29.95 3.90
N THR A 164 6.87 -28.98 4.64
CA THR A 164 6.59 -29.14 6.08
C THR A 164 5.16 -28.78 6.42
N GLY A 165 4.60 -29.44 7.43
CA GLY A 165 3.26 -29.12 7.91
C GLY A 165 2.84 -29.89 9.16
N GLU A 166 1.63 -29.60 9.63
CA GLU A 166 0.94 -30.39 10.66
C GLU A 166 0.09 -31.49 10.06
N ARG A 167 -0.55 -31.16 8.93
CA ARG A 167 -1.38 -32.03 8.11
C ARG A 167 -0.97 -31.78 6.65
N ALA A 168 -1.24 -32.74 5.79
CA ALA A 168 -1.09 -32.57 4.35
C ALA A 168 -2.25 -33.25 3.63
N PRO A 169 -2.65 -32.76 2.44
CA PRO A 169 -3.52 -33.50 1.53
C PRO A 169 -2.98 -34.91 1.30
N ALA A 170 -3.86 -35.92 1.37
CA ALA A 170 -3.47 -37.33 1.26
C ALA A 170 -2.70 -37.64 -0.03
N GLU A 171 -3.01 -36.93 -1.12
CA GLU A 171 -2.34 -37.04 -2.42
C GLU A 171 -0.88 -36.56 -2.40
N LEU A 172 -0.55 -35.50 -1.64
CA LEU A 172 0.86 -35.07 -1.48
C LEU A 172 1.63 -36.08 -0.59
N ALA A 173 0.96 -36.61 0.43
CA ALA A 173 1.54 -37.61 1.33
C ALA A 173 1.75 -38.98 0.64
N ALA A 174 1.02 -39.29 -0.43
CA ALA A 174 1.20 -40.50 -1.23
C ALA A 174 2.38 -40.40 -2.21
N ALA A 175 2.74 -39.19 -2.66
CA ALA A 175 3.78 -38.95 -3.67
C ALA A 175 5.15 -38.51 -3.08
N ALA A 176 5.23 -38.25 -1.78
CA ALA A 176 6.46 -37.82 -1.10
C ALA A 176 6.88 -38.79 0.02
N THR A 177 8.16 -38.79 0.36
CA THR A 177 8.70 -39.56 1.51
C THR A 177 8.28 -38.88 2.81
N VAL A 178 7.34 -39.48 3.54
CA VAL A 178 6.76 -38.88 4.76
C VAL A 178 7.60 -39.20 6.00
N ILE A 179 8.18 -38.18 6.62
CA ILE A 179 8.86 -38.27 7.92
C ILE A 179 7.96 -37.65 8.99
N LYS A 180 7.57 -38.45 9.99
CA LYS A 180 6.78 -37.97 11.14
C LYS A 180 7.71 -37.51 12.27
N VAL A 181 7.69 -36.21 12.56
CA VAL A 181 8.45 -35.60 13.66
C VAL A 181 7.64 -35.76 14.96
N PRO A 182 8.14 -36.50 15.97
CA PRO A 182 7.37 -36.78 17.18
C PRO A 182 7.31 -35.56 18.12
N PRO A 183 6.16 -35.32 18.78
CA PRO A 183 6.01 -34.24 19.73
C PRO A 183 6.89 -34.44 20.97
N LEU A 184 7.28 -33.34 21.60
CA LEU A 184 8.24 -33.32 22.72
C LEU A 184 7.75 -34.14 23.91
N ARG A 185 6.44 -34.12 24.20
CA ARG A 185 5.81 -34.95 25.25
C ARG A 185 5.90 -36.47 25.02
N ALA A 186 6.11 -36.92 23.78
CA ALA A 186 6.36 -38.34 23.49
C ALA A 186 7.82 -38.74 23.75
N ARG A 187 8.73 -37.77 23.90
CA ARG A 187 10.17 -37.96 24.14
C ARG A 187 10.68 -37.18 25.37
N PRO A 188 10.10 -37.37 26.57
CA PRO A 188 10.43 -36.59 27.76
C PRO A 188 11.90 -36.70 28.21
N GLY A 189 12.60 -37.79 27.84
CA GLY A 189 14.04 -37.94 28.07
C GLY A 189 14.90 -36.92 27.32
N ASP A 190 14.42 -36.40 26.18
CA ASP A 190 15.14 -35.42 25.37
C ASP A 190 15.00 -33.99 25.93
N VAL A 191 13.93 -33.71 26.69
CA VAL A 191 13.69 -32.41 27.34
C VAL A 191 14.88 -31.98 28.20
N LYS A 192 15.51 -32.92 28.93
CA LYS A 192 16.71 -32.64 29.73
C LYS A 192 17.87 -32.12 28.88
N GLN A 193 18.11 -32.74 27.73
CA GLN A 193 19.24 -32.40 26.85
C GLN A 193 18.97 -31.11 26.09
N LEU A 194 17.75 -30.91 25.60
CA LEU A 194 17.30 -29.68 24.94
C LEU A 194 17.36 -28.47 25.90
N ALA A 195 16.84 -28.60 27.12
CA ALA A 195 16.89 -27.52 28.11
C ALA A 195 18.34 -27.17 28.49
N GLY A 196 19.19 -28.18 28.73
CA GLY A 196 20.62 -27.96 28.99
C GLY A 196 21.33 -27.27 27.82
N HIS A 197 21.01 -27.64 26.58
CA HIS A 197 21.54 -26.99 25.38
C HIS A 197 21.14 -25.52 25.29
N PHE A 198 19.84 -25.18 25.44
CA PHE A 198 19.38 -23.79 25.37
C PHE A 198 19.95 -22.90 26.47
N LEU A 199 20.04 -23.42 27.70
CA LEU A 199 20.61 -22.68 28.82
C LEU A 199 22.12 -22.43 28.62
N GLN A 200 22.87 -23.40 28.11
CA GLN A 200 24.28 -23.21 27.78
C GLN A 200 24.46 -22.28 26.56
N GLN A 201 23.60 -22.38 25.55
CA GLN A 201 23.59 -21.47 24.40
C GLN A 201 23.37 -20.01 24.83
N HIS A 202 22.50 -19.78 25.82
CA HIS A 202 22.27 -18.45 26.38
C HIS A 202 23.46 -17.94 27.23
N ALA A 203 24.02 -18.80 28.08
CA ALA A 203 25.21 -18.48 28.89
C ALA A 203 26.46 -18.17 28.03
N ASN A 204 26.58 -18.81 26.87
CA ASN A 204 27.64 -18.51 25.89
C ASN A 204 27.46 -17.14 25.23
N ARG A 205 26.23 -16.66 25.05
CA ARG A 205 25.93 -15.34 24.44
C ARG A 205 26.11 -14.17 25.41
N THR A 206 26.07 -14.42 26.72
CA THR A 206 26.03 -13.39 27.77
C THR A 206 27.36 -13.18 28.51
N GLY A 207 28.46 -13.80 28.07
CA GLY A 207 29.80 -13.52 28.60
C GLY A 207 30.62 -14.72 29.09
N GLY A 208 30.10 -15.95 28.96
CA GLY A 208 30.94 -17.16 29.02
C GLY A 208 31.12 -17.78 30.41
N GLY A 209 30.11 -18.54 30.85
CA GLY A 209 30.21 -19.48 31.96
C GLY A 209 29.49 -20.80 31.66
N GLN A 210 29.81 -21.87 32.39
CA GLN A 210 28.93 -23.05 32.39
C GLN A 210 27.63 -22.68 33.11
N HIS A 211 26.48 -22.97 32.51
CA HIS A 211 25.22 -22.82 33.22
C HIS A 211 25.21 -23.77 34.43
N PRO A 212 24.81 -23.34 35.65
CA PRO A 212 24.91 -24.13 36.90
C PRO A 212 23.91 -25.30 36.99
N GLY A 213 23.49 -25.87 35.86
CA GLY A 213 22.54 -26.96 35.75
C GLY A 213 21.10 -26.56 36.06
N LEU A 214 20.20 -27.53 35.88
CA LEU A 214 18.80 -27.44 36.32
C LEU A 214 18.64 -28.23 37.62
N GLN A 215 18.04 -27.62 38.63
CA GLN A 215 17.69 -28.32 39.86
C GLN A 215 16.75 -29.50 39.59
N ALA A 216 16.87 -30.59 40.38
CA ALA A 216 16.05 -31.78 40.21
C ALA A 216 14.52 -31.54 40.37
N ALA A 217 14.11 -30.48 41.07
CA ALA A 217 12.71 -30.05 41.13
C ALA A 217 12.24 -29.40 39.82
N ALA A 218 13.04 -28.46 39.28
CA ALA A 218 12.76 -27.81 38.00
C ALA A 218 12.75 -28.82 36.83
N LEU A 219 13.75 -29.72 36.79
CA LEU A 219 13.81 -30.76 35.75
C LEU A 219 12.60 -31.70 35.79
N ARG A 220 12.12 -32.10 36.97
CA ARG A 220 10.89 -32.90 37.10
C ARG A 220 9.67 -32.16 36.56
N ARG A 221 9.52 -30.86 36.86
CA ARG A 221 8.45 -30.02 36.28
C ARG A 221 8.54 -29.97 34.75
N LEU A 222 9.71 -29.66 34.18
CA LEU A 222 9.92 -29.62 32.74
C LEU A 222 9.60 -30.95 32.05
N MET A 223 9.98 -32.09 32.65
CA MET A 223 9.68 -33.43 32.11
C MET A 223 8.21 -33.83 32.25
N SER A 224 7.47 -33.27 33.22
CA SER A 224 6.03 -33.50 33.41
C SER A 224 5.13 -32.60 32.56
N HIS A 225 5.69 -31.56 31.91
CA HIS A 225 4.92 -30.60 31.14
C HIS A 225 4.49 -31.15 29.77
N SER A 226 3.33 -30.73 29.28
CA SER A 226 2.73 -31.24 28.03
C SER A 226 3.33 -30.63 26.75
N TRP A 227 3.98 -29.48 26.87
CA TRP A 227 4.66 -28.74 25.78
C TRP A 227 3.81 -28.57 24.51
N PRO A 228 2.65 -27.88 24.57
CA PRO A 228 1.78 -27.64 23.41
C PRO A 228 2.50 -27.00 22.20
N PHE A 229 3.51 -26.16 22.40
CA PHE A 229 4.33 -25.58 21.34
C PHE A 229 5.77 -26.14 21.31
N ASN A 230 5.94 -27.35 21.85
CA ASN A 230 7.11 -28.23 21.67
C ASN A 230 8.47 -27.53 21.95
N ILE A 231 9.38 -27.50 20.96
CA ILE A 231 10.76 -27.02 21.14
C ILE A 231 10.80 -25.50 21.24
N LYS A 232 10.00 -24.78 20.45
CA LYS A 232 9.90 -23.31 20.54
C LYS A 232 9.48 -22.86 21.95
N GLU A 233 8.51 -23.55 22.55
CA GLU A 233 8.07 -23.26 23.92
C GLU A 233 9.17 -23.50 24.96
N LEU A 234 9.87 -24.64 24.87
CA LEU A 234 10.98 -24.97 25.76
C LEU A 234 12.13 -23.96 25.62
N GLN A 235 12.43 -23.53 24.39
CA GLN A 235 13.44 -22.52 24.10
C GLN A 235 13.08 -21.17 24.75
N SER A 236 11.85 -20.68 24.56
CA SER A 236 11.37 -19.45 25.18
C SER A 236 11.35 -19.53 26.71
N ALA A 237 10.95 -20.67 27.28
CA ALA A 237 10.98 -20.90 28.72
C ALA A 237 12.41 -20.87 29.28
N CYS A 238 13.37 -21.51 28.59
CA CYS A 238 14.78 -21.47 28.99
C CYS A 238 15.40 -20.06 28.84
N ALA A 239 15.06 -19.34 27.78
CA ALA A 239 15.54 -17.97 27.55
C ALA A 239 15.04 -17.01 28.65
N ARG A 240 13.75 -17.09 29.01
CA ARG A 240 13.19 -16.33 30.14
C ARG A 240 13.91 -16.62 31.45
N VAL A 241 14.07 -17.89 31.80
CA VAL A 241 14.78 -18.30 33.03
C VAL A 241 16.23 -17.79 33.04
N ALA A 242 16.90 -17.74 31.89
CA ALA A 242 18.27 -17.24 31.79
C ALA A 242 18.37 -15.71 31.92
N ILE A 243 17.38 -14.95 31.42
CA ILE A 243 17.30 -13.48 31.58
C ILE A 243 16.91 -13.12 33.03
N GLU A 244 15.92 -13.80 33.60
CA GLU A 244 15.44 -13.62 34.98
C GLU A 244 16.51 -14.03 36.03
N ALA A 245 17.57 -14.75 35.63
CA ALA A 245 18.63 -15.23 36.52
C ALA A 245 19.77 -14.22 36.80
N ASP A 246 19.81 -13.05 36.16
CA ASP A 246 20.85 -12.04 36.39
C ASP A 246 20.64 -11.22 37.68
N SER A 247 20.58 -11.94 38.81
CA SER A 247 20.89 -11.48 40.17
C SER A 247 20.68 -12.62 41.18
N ALA A 248 21.69 -13.51 41.27
CA ALA A 248 21.96 -14.35 42.44
C ALA A 248 20.79 -15.19 43.02
N ARG A 249 19.85 -15.74 42.22
CA ARG A 249 18.78 -16.63 42.75
C ARG A 249 18.19 -17.69 41.79
N LEU A 250 19.04 -18.53 41.20
CA LEU A 250 18.62 -19.85 40.66
C LEU A 250 18.04 -20.82 41.71
N ALA A 251 18.01 -20.42 42.99
CA ALA A 251 17.40 -21.17 44.09
C ALA A 251 15.91 -20.89 44.32
N GLU A 252 15.36 -19.78 43.81
CA GLU A 252 14.03 -19.28 44.25
C GLU A 252 12.98 -19.20 43.13
N ALA A 253 13.38 -19.28 41.86
CA ALA A 253 12.48 -19.44 40.71
C ALA A 253 11.60 -20.72 40.75
N ALA A 254 11.79 -21.60 41.73
CA ALA A 254 10.91 -22.74 42.01
C ALA A 254 9.65 -22.37 42.81
N ALA A 255 9.63 -21.22 43.51
CA ALA A 255 8.61 -20.85 44.49
C ALA A 255 7.50 -19.93 43.95
N LEU A 256 7.74 -19.17 42.88
CA LEU A 256 6.72 -18.35 42.22
C LEU A 256 6.10 -19.15 41.06
N GLY A 257 4.76 -19.18 41.03
CA GLY A 257 4.02 -20.07 40.14
C GLY A 257 4.31 -19.82 38.67
N LEU A 258 4.64 -20.88 37.93
CA LEU A 258 4.64 -20.90 36.47
C LEU A 258 3.20 -20.72 35.95
N SER A 259 2.71 -19.48 35.95
CA SER A 259 1.66 -19.06 35.03
C SER A 259 2.25 -19.00 33.63
N LEU A 260 2.43 -20.18 33.04
CA LEU A 260 2.55 -20.32 31.59
C LEU A 260 1.28 -19.70 30.99
N PRO A 261 1.37 -18.66 30.15
CA PRO A 261 0.18 -18.07 29.57
C PRO A 261 -0.57 -19.14 28.75
N ALA A 262 -1.89 -19.05 28.75
CA ALA A 262 -2.73 -19.96 27.99
C ALA A 262 -2.33 -19.92 26.50
N ALA A 263 -2.55 -21.03 25.79
CA ALA A 263 -2.13 -21.24 24.41
C ALA A 263 -2.59 -20.17 23.39
N ALA A 264 -3.47 -19.25 23.79
CA ALA A 264 -3.89 -18.08 23.03
C ALA A 264 -2.76 -17.10 22.69
N GLU A 265 -1.79 -16.83 23.60
CA GLU A 265 -0.72 -15.85 23.31
C GLU A 265 0.27 -16.36 22.27
N LEU A 266 0.66 -17.64 22.34
CA LEU A 266 1.51 -18.28 21.33
C LEU A 266 0.77 -18.52 20.00
N ALA A 267 -0.56 -18.64 20.02
CA ALA A 267 -1.37 -18.63 18.80
C ALA A 267 -1.37 -17.24 18.11
N GLY A 268 -1.25 -16.14 18.86
CA GLY A 268 -1.10 -14.79 18.31
C GLY A 268 0.18 -14.60 17.47
N ILE A 269 1.21 -15.43 17.71
CA ILE A 269 2.50 -15.41 16.98
C ILE A 269 2.42 -16.25 15.68
N ALA A 270 1.36 -17.05 15.50
CA ALA A 270 1.13 -17.88 14.32
C ALA A 270 -0.24 -17.54 13.71
N GLY A 271 -0.28 -16.45 12.95
CA GLY A 271 -1.53 -15.86 12.45
C GLY A 271 -2.41 -16.83 11.64
N THR A 272 -3.65 -17.00 12.08
CA THR A 272 -4.78 -17.48 11.24
C THR A 272 -6.10 -17.01 11.87
N PRO A 273 -7.02 -16.36 11.12
CA PRO A 273 -8.35 -16.01 11.63
C PRO A 273 -9.33 -17.18 11.50
N ALA A 274 -9.97 -17.60 12.59
CA ALA A 274 -11.02 -18.62 12.57
C ALA A 274 -11.99 -18.53 13.76
N ALA A 275 -12.86 -17.51 13.77
CA ALA A 275 -13.87 -17.32 14.83
C ALA A 275 -15.25 -16.88 14.28
N ALA A 276 -15.86 -17.70 13.42
CA ALA A 276 -17.23 -17.44 12.93
C ALA A 276 -18.01 -18.73 12.57
N ALA A 277 -18.07 -19.74 13.45
CA ALA A 277 -19.05 -20.84 13.35
C ALA A 277 -19.15 -21.72 14.62
N LYS A 278 -20.05 -21.38 15.57
CA LYS A 278 -20.92 -22.37 16.28
C LYS A 278 -21.85 -21.74 17.33
N ALA A 279 -23.07 -21.46 16.90
CA ALA A 279 -24.31 -21.52 17.67
C ALA A 279 -25.43 -21.71 16.62
N THR A 280 -26.35 -22.67 16.68
CA THR A 280 -26.58 -23.80 17.60
C THR A 280 -27.30 -24.88 16.80
N ALA A 281 -27.02 -26.17 17.04
CA ALA A 281 -27.78 -27.27 16.46
C ALA A 281 -28.53 -28.03 17.56
N ALA A 282 -29.86 -27.87 17.63
CA ALA A 282 -30.75 -28.70 18.44
C ALA A 282 -32.23 -28.51 18.05
N ALA A 283 -32.78 -29.43 17.25
CA ALA A 283 -34.15 -29.98 17.35
C ALA A 283 -34.43 -30.86 16.12
N ALA A 284 -35.12 -31.99 16.32
CA ALA A 284 -35.42 -32.97 15.28
C ALA A 284 -36.95 -33.10 15.07
N ALA A 285 -37.37 -33.37 13.82
CA ALA A 285 -38.50 -34.21 13.43
C ALA A 285 -38.79 -34.10 11.92
N GLY A 286 -39.06 -35.23 11.24
CA GLY A 286 -39.83 -35.25 9.98
C GLY A 286 -41.30 -35.58 10.28
N PRO A 287 -42.13 -36.05 9.29
CA PRO A 287 -41.82 -36.35 7.89
C PRO A 287 -42.89 -35.84 6.86
N ALA A 288 -42.73 -36.23 5.57
CA ALA A 288 -43.77 -36.23 4.50
C ALA A 288 -44.25 -34.84 3.99
N THR A 289 -44.84 -34.61 2.79
CA THR A 289 -45.24 -35.47 1.65
C THR A 289 -45.36 -34.65 0.34
N THR A 290 -45.26 -35.31 -0.82
CA THR A 290 -45.82 -34.99 -2.18
C THR A 290 -46.57 -33.68 -2.48
N THR A 291 -46.15 -32.95 -3.53
CA THR A 291 -46.87 -32.55 -4.79
C THR A 291 -46.13 -31.36 -5.43
N ALA A 292 -45.59 -31.46 -6.66
CA ALA A 292 -46.25 -31.23 -7.96
C ALA A 292 -46.70 -29.77 -8.21
N HIS A 293 -46.04 -29.07 -9.15
CA HIS A 293 -46.72 -28.53 -10.34
C HIS A 293 -45.75 -28.06 -11.44
N SER A 294 -46.10 -28.39 -12.68
CA SER A 294 -45.46 -27.95 -13.92
C SER A 294 -46.21 -26.77 -14.53
N ALA A 295 -45.46 -25.77 -15.00
CA ALA A 295 -45.68 -24.87 -16.14
C ALA A 295 -47.08 -24.40 -16.58
N CYS A 296 -47.20 -23.08 -16.77
CA CYS A 296 -47.78 -22.42 -17.95
C CYS A 296 -47.11 -21.01 -18.04
N GLY A 297 -46.65 -20.45 -19.15
CA GLY A 297 -47.18 -20.43 -20.53
C GLY A 297 -47.94 -19.10 -20.72
N CYS A 298 -48.01 -18.41 -21.87
CA CYS A 298 -47.60 -18.62 -23.27
C CYS A 298 -47.37 -17.22 -23.92
N ALA A 299 -46.99 -16.99 -25.19
CA ALA A 299 -47.37 -17.65 -26.45
C ALA A 299 -46.34 -17.32 -27.57
N LYS A 300 -45.91 -18.30 -28.40
CA LYS A 300 -46.39 -18.70 -29.76
C LYS A 300 -46.08 -17.69 -30.89
N ALA A 301 -45.83 -18.09 -32.15
CA ALA A 301 -45.98 -19.38 -32.87
C ALA A 301 -44.74 -19.62 -33.79
N ALA A 302 -44.32 -20.80 -34.28
CA ALA A 302 -45.00 -21.97 -34.89
C ALA A 302 -45.79 -21.64 -36.19
N SER A 303 -45.81 -22.43 -37.28
CA SER A 303 -45.00 -23.57 -37.78
C SER A 303 -45.59 -24.00 -39.14
N GLY A 304 -44.82 -24.57 -40.08
CA GLY A 304 -45.37 -25.14 -41.33
C GLY A 304 -44.38 -26.08 -42.05
N ALA A 305 -44.84 -27.26 -42.49
CA ALA A 305 -44.01 -28.35 -43.03
C ALA A 305 -44.76 -29.21 -44.08
N CYS A 306 -44.12 -30.29 -44.55
CA CYS A 306 -44.62 -31.40 -45.40
C CYS A 306 -44.63 -31.20 -46.94
N SER A 307 -44.34 -32.17 -47.84
CA SER A 307 -43.74 -33.53 -47.69
C SER A 307 -43.33 -34.20 -49.05
N GLY A 308 -42.06 -34.62 -49.20
CA GLY A 308 -41.55 -35.81 -49.96
C GLY A 308 -41.79 -35.99 -51.47
N PRO A 309 -41.32 -37.11 -52.11
CA PRO A 309 -40.17 -37.99 -51.81
C PRO A 309 -39.11 -38.02 -52.98
N GLY A 310 -38.01 -38.77 -52.85
CA GLY A 310 -36.83 -38.67 -53.75
C GLY A 310 -36.52 -39.85 -54.70
N ALA A 311 -35.42 -39.69 -55.47
CA ALA A 311 -34.75 -40.73 -56.26
C ALA A 311 -33.23 -40.45 -56.38
N SER A 312 -32.44 -41.47 -56.75
CA SER A 312 -30.98 -41.55 -56.56
C SER A 312 -30.08 -40.98 -57.67
N GLY A 313 -28.89 -40.49 -57.31
CA GLY A 313 -27.76 -40.25 -58.24
C GLY A 313 -26.40 -40.26 -57.51
N LYS A 314 -25.39 -40.94 -58.07
CA LYS A 314 -24.06 -41.15 -57.45
C LYS A 314 -23.05 -40.05 -57.84
N GLY A 315 -22.07 -39.77 -56.98
CA GLY A 315 -20.85 -39.01 -57.31
C GLY A 315 -19.93 -38.84 -56.10
N ALA A 316 -18.65 -39.22 -56.22
CA ALA A 316 -17.67 -39.21 -55.13
C ALA A 316 -16.41 -38.41 -55.51
N CYS A 317 -15.46 -38.33 -54.55
CA CYS A 317 -14.16 -37.64 -54.59
C CYS A 317 -14.21 -36.10 -54.42
N GLY A 318 -13.27 -35.44 -53.73
CA GLY A 318 -12.17 -35.97 -52.90
C GLY A 318 -10.95 -35.04 -52.84
N GLY A 319 -10.39 -34.79 -51.65
CA GLY A 319 -9.15 -33.99 -51.44
C GLY A 319 -9.33 -32.47 -51.64
N THR A 320 -8.49 -31.59 -51.08
CA THR A 320 -7.27 -31.79 -50.28
C THR A 320 -7.09 -30.59 -49.33
N ALA A 321 -6.47 -30.76 -48.16
CA ALA A 321 -6.18 -29.68 -47.22
C ALA A 321 -4.66 -29.43 -47.08
N CYS A 322 -4.24 -28.17 -46.95
CA CYS A 322 -3.12 -27.75 -46.08
C CYS A 322 -3.02 -26.22 -45.93
N LYS A 323 -2.07 -25.76 -45.10
CA LYS A 323 -2.12 -24.51 -44.32
C LYS A 323 -0.80 -23.70 -44.44
N CYS A 324 -0.87 -22.41 -44.04
CA CYS A 324 0.23 -21.54 -43.52
C CYS A 324 1.15 -20.75 -44.47
N SER A 325 1.74 -19.68 -43.88
CA SER A 325 2.78 -18.74 -44.37
C SER A 325 2.35 -17.70 -45.42
N SER A 326 2.88 -16.47 -45.49
CA SER A 326 3.73 -15.67 -44.56
C SER A 326 3.81 -14.19 -45.03
N SER A 327 4.35 -13.32 -44.16
CA SER A 327 5.26 -12.18 -44.47
C SER A 327 4.95 -11.16 -45.60
N SER A 328 5.03 -9.87 -45.27
CA SER A 328 5.43 -8.80 -46.20
C SER A 328 6.34 -7.78 -45.49
N ALA A 329 7.28 -7.16 -46.23
CA ALA A 329 8.31 -6.28 -45.66
C ALA A 329 8.70 -5.12 -46.62
N SER A 330 8.88 -3.91 -46.06
CA SER A 330 9.52 -2.70 -46.65
C SER A 330 8.88 -2.11 -47.93
N ILE A 331 8.97 -0.81 -48.28
CA ILE A 331 10.13 0.11 -48.35
C ILE A 331 9.68 1.59 -48.18
N ALA A 332 10.48 2.39 -47.43
CA ALA A 332 10.84 3.84 -47.49
C ALA A 332 9.80 4.95 -47.90
N GLU A 333 9.96 6.27 -47.63
CA GLU A 333 11.13 7.14 -47.31
C GLU A 333 10.85 8.19 -46.20
N ALA A 334 11.90 8.93 -45.83
CA ALA A 334 12.05 9.79 -44.65
C ALA A 334 11.40 11.19 -44.69
N GLY A 335 11.18 11.79 -43.51
CA GLY A 335 11.06 13.25 -43.34
C GLY A 335 10.41 13.75 -42.05
N SER A 336 11.20 14.39 -41.16
CA SER A 336 10.77 15.29 -40.06
C SER A 336 10.11 14.73 -38.78
N THR A 337 10.85 13.94 -37.98
CA THR A 337 10.49 13.65 -36.56
C THR A 337 11.69 13.74 -35.62
N GLY A 338 12.18 14.96 -35.37
CA GLY A 338 13.35 15.22 -34.49
C GLY A 338 13.03 15.75 -33.09
N LEU A 339 11.76 15.80 -32.66
CA LEU A 339 11.38 16.50 -31.40
C LEU A 339 10.19 15.89 -30.63
N ALA A 340 9.63 14.76 -31.07
CA ALA A 340 8.39 14.19 -30.47
C ALA A 340 8.61 12.89 -29.68
N THR A 341 9.76 12.21 -29.83
CA THR A 341 9.98 10.85 -29.32
C THR A 341 10.68 10.80 -27.95
N ALA A 342 10.84 11.94 -27.26
CA ALA A 342 11.58 12.05 -25.99
C ALA A 342 10.69 12.04 -24.73
N LEU A 343 9.38 11.81 -24.85
CA LEU A 343 8.42 11.98 -23.74
C LEU A 343 7.47 10.80 -23.51
N THR A 344 7.65 9.66 -24.19
CA THR A 344 6.77 8.49 -24.06
C THR A 344 7.54 7.17 -24.16
N GLY A 345 7.93 6.62 -23.00
CA GLY A 345 8.51 5.27 -22.87
C GLY A 345 8.87 4.97 -21.41
N PRO A 346 8.59 3.77 -20.88
CA PRO A 346 8.91 3.39 -19.50
C PRO A 346 10.38 2.95 -19.36
N ALA A 347 11.30 3.85 -19.69
CA ALA A 347 12.75 3.68 -19.50
C ALA A 347 13.42 5.06 -19.41
N LEU A 348 13.32 5.70 -18.23
CA LEU A 348 14.07 6.92 -17.90
C LEU A 348 15.30 6.60 -17.04
N VAL A 349 16.04 5.58 -17.49
CA VAL A 349 17.49 5.45 -17.26
C VAL A 349 18.11 5.56 -18.65
N PRO A 350 19.03 6.52 -18.90
CA PRO A 350 19.80 6.54 -20.13
C PRO A 350 20.52 5.21 -20.35
N GLU A 351 20.46 4.66 -21.56
CA GLU A 351 21.21 3.45 -21.97
C GLU A 351 22.74 3.61 -21.71
N GLU A 352 23.21 4.87 -21.66
CA GLU A 352 24.57 5.28 -21.28
C GLU A 352 24.94 5.01 -19.80
N LEU A 353 24.00 4.60 -18.95
CA LEU A 353 24.26 4.28 -17.53
C LEU A 353 24.45 2.77 -17.25
N GLU A 354 24.10 1.86 -18.18
CA GLU A 354 24.47 0.43 -18.06
C GLU A 354 25.95 0.17 -18.39
N GLU A 355 26.66 1.11 -19.04
CA GLU A 355 28.12 1.08 -19.20
C GLU A 355 28.88 1.70 -18.00
N ALA A 356 28.18 2.32 -17.05
CA ALA A 356 28.81 2.80 -15.82
C ALA A 356 29.06 1.59 -14.91
N GLY A 357 30.34 1.30 -14.60
CA GLY A 357 30.77 0.18 -13.76
C GLY A 357 30.28 0.25 -12.30
N PRO A 358 31.01 -0.28 -11.28
CA PRO A 358 30.43 -0.54 -9.95
C PRO A 358 29.79 0.67 -9.21
N ILE A 359 30.12 1.91 -9.61
CA ILE A 359 29.49 3.14 -9.09
C ILE A 359 28.09 3.37 -9.70
N GLY A 360 27.87 2.96 -10.96
CA GLY A 360 26.57 2.98 -11.63
C GLY A 360 25.59 2.02 -10.99
N ASP A 361 26.01 0.79 -10.71
CA ASP A 361 25.22 -0.23 -10.00
C ASP A 361 24.80 0.24 -8.59
N GLU A 362 25.74 0.79 -7.81
CA GLU A 362 25.45 1.34 -6.47
C GLU A 362 24.48 2.53 -6.53
N LEU A 363 24.63 3.40 -7.53
CA LEU A 363 23.72 4.53 -7.75
C LEU A 363 22.32 4.06 -8.19
N LEU A 364 22.24 3.04 -9.04
CA LEU A 364 20.98 2.45 -9.50
C LEU A 364 20.25 1.75 -8.33
N ALA A 365 20.98 0.99 -7.51
CA ALA A 365 20.46 0.39 -6.29
C ALA A 365 19.99 1.43 -5.24
N PHE A 366 20.67 2.59 -5.15
CA PHE A 366 20.21 3.71 -4.31
C PHE A 366 18.95 4.39 -4.85
N LEU A 367 18.77 4.44 -6.18
CA LEU A 367 17.58 5.01 -6.82
C LEU A 367 16.36 4.06 -6.81
N GLN A 368 16.60 2.75 -6.75
CA GLN A 368 15.59 1.68 -6.70
C GLN A 368 15.26 1.21 -5.26
N GLN A 369 15.28 2.12 -4.28
CA GLN A 369 14.87 1.77 -2.91
C GLN A 369 13.35 1.80 -2.74
N ASP A 370 12.83 0.73 -2.10
CA ASP A 370 11.44 0.64 -1.63
C ASP A 370 11.21 1.41 -0.32
N ARG A 371 9.94 1.69 -0.01
CA ARG A 371 9.51 2.45 1.18
C ARG A 371 9.91 1.83 2.53
N GLU A 372 10.07 0.51 2.60
CA GLU A 372 10.56 -0.19 3.80
C GLU A 372 12.07 -0.01 4.03
N HIS A 373 12.82 0.32 2.97
CA HIS A 373 14.29 0.40 3.00
C HIS A 373 14.82 1.83 2.85
N SER A 374 13.99 2.77 2.37
CA SER A 374 14.31 4.18 2.20
C SER A 374 13.72 5.06 3.29
N LEU A 375 14.59 5.63 4.14
CA LEU A 375 14.22 6.65 5.13
C LEU A 375 13.49 7.84 4.48
N GLY A 376 13.85 8.21 3.26
CA GLY A 376 13.23 9.31 2.52
C GLY A 376 11.75 9.04 2.22
N LEU A 377 11.43 7.86 1.68
CA LEU A 377 10.05 7.47 1.38
C LEU A 377 9.22 7.30 2.66
N ASN A 378 9.74 6.60 3.66
CA ASN A 378 9.04 6.41 4.94
C ASN A 378 8.73 7.76 5.62
N PHE A 379 9.69 8.70 5.63
CA PHE A 379 9.46 10.04 6.17
C PHE A 379 8.42 10.83 5.37
N VAL A 380 8.46 10.80 4.03
CA VAL A 380 7.50 11.55 3.20
C VAL A 380 6.10 10.97 3.32
N TRP A 381 5.94 9.67 3.10
CA TRP A 381 4.62 9.03 2.93
C TRP A 381 4.02 8.47 4.21
N SER A 382 4.83 8.01 5.16
CA SER A 382 4.35 7.38 6.41
C SER A 382 4.36 8.34 7.61
N TRP A 383 5.18 9.40 7.61
CA TRP A 383 5.18 10.46 8.65
C TRP A 383 4.57 11.78 8.19
N TRP A 384 5.18 12.43 7.19
CA TRP A 384 4.92 13.82 6.85
C TRP A 384 3.51 14.01 6.27
N TRP A 385 3.13 13.15 5.32
CA TRP A 385 1.85 13.25 4.64
C TRP A 385 0.65 13.04 5.60
N PRO A 386 0.56 11.96 6.41
CA PRO A 386 -0.47 11.83 7.44
C PRO A 386 -0.42 12.95 8.49
N GLY A 387 0.80 13.37 8.88
CA GLY A 387 1.02 14.46 9.83
C GLY A 387 0.43 15.80 9.38
N MET A 388 0.49 16.12 8.08
CA MET A 388 -0.18 17.31 7.53
C MET A 388 -1.70 17.25 7.71
N PHE A 389 -2.33 16.09 7.51
CA PHE A 389 -3.78 15.94 7.70
C PHE A 389 -4.19 16.11 9.16
N LEU A 390 -3.44 15.55 10.11
CA LEU A 390 -3.65 15.78 11.56
C LEU A 390 -3.49 17.26 11.95
N MET A 391 -2.62 17.99 11.26
CA MET A 391 -2.32 19.38 11.54
C MET A 391 -3.43 20.35 11.08
N PHE A 392 -4.17 20.07 10.00
CA PHE A 392 -5.11 21.06 9.41
C PHE A 392 -6.21 21.57 10.37
N PRO A 393 -6.89 20.74 11.18
CA PRO A 393 -7.91 21.22 12.13
C PRO A 393 -7.32 22.06 13.28
N LEU A 394 -6.02 21.97 13.52
CA LEU A 394 -5.33 22.67 14.61
C LEU A 394 -4.64 23.94 14.11
N LEU A 395 -3.69 23.81 13.18
CA LEU A 395 -2.79 24.88 12.72
C LEU A 395 -3.05 25.32 11.26
N GLY A 396 -4.16 24.90 10.65
CA GLY A 396 -4.57 25.34 9.31
C GLY A 396 -3.47 25.14 8.28
N ARG A 397 -3.12 26.21 7.53
CA ARG A 397 -2.14 26.15 6.45
C ARG A 397 -0.69 26.44 6.89
N TRP A 398 -0.36 26.26 8.18
CA TRP A 398 0.97 26.60 8.74
C TRP A 398 2.15 25.93 8.00
N TRP A 399 2.01 24.68 7.53
CA TRP A 399 3.05 24.02 6.73
C TRP A 399 3.51 24.84 5.51
N CYS A 400 2.60 25.59 4.86
CA CYS A 400 2.98 26.45 3.72
C CYS A 400 3.84 27.66 4.10
N SER A 401 4.05 27.95 5.39
CA SER A 401 5.05 28.92 5.84
C SER A 401 6.47 28.35 5.77
N VAL A 402 6.66 27.11 6.25
CA VAL A 402 7.95 26.38 6.38
C VAL A 402 8.29 25.46 5.18
N CYS A 403 7.40 25.38 4.19
CA CYS A 403 7.53 24.49 3.03
C CYS A 403 8.87 24.65 2.26
N PRO A 404 9.66 23.58 2.06
CA PRO A 404 10.99 23.66 1.45
C PRO A 404 10.95 24.09 -0.02
N PHE A 405 9.92 23.72 -0.78
CA PHE A 405 9.73 24.16 -2.18
C PHE A 405 9.69 25.69 -2.31
N MET A 406 9.20 26.37 -1.27
CA MET A 406 9.12 27.83 -1.27
C MET A 406 10.44 28.49 -0.89
N LEU A 407 11.28 27.84 -0.08
CA LEU A 407 12.66 28.29 0.17
C LEU A 407 13.46 28.32 -1.14
N VAL A 408 13.29 27.30 -1.99
CA VAL A 408 13.88 27.26 -3.34
C VAL A 408 13.38 28.41 -4.22
N GLY A 409 12.06 28.66 -4.23
CA GLY A 409 11.49 29.76 -5.02
C GLY A 409 11.89 31.16 -4.53
N GLU A 410 11.99 31.37 -3.22
CA GLU A 410 12.50 32.64 -2.64
C GLU A 410 13.99 32.84 -2.92
N ALA A 411 14.80 31.77 -2.87
CA ALA A 411 16.20 31.80 -3.29
C ALA A 411 16.34 32.12 -4.79
N ALA A 412 15.53 31.51 -5.65
CA ALA A 412 15.51 31.77 -7.09
C ALA A 412 15.10 33.23 -7.41
N GLN A 413 14.07 33.76 -6.73
CA GLN A 413 13.64 35.16 -6.88
C GLN A 413 14.72 36.14 -6.42
N LYS A 414 15.44 35.84 -5.32
CA LYS A 414 16.58 36.63 -4.84
C LYS A 414 17.78 36.57 -5.79
N ALA A 415 18.10 35.38 -6.31
CA ALA A 415 19.14 35.21 -7.31
C ALA A 415 18.83 36.02 -8.58
N ARG A 416 17.60 35.94 -9.08
CA ARG A 416 17.12 36.77 -10.20
C ARG A 416 17.29 38.26 -9.92
N SER A 417 16.90 38.75 -8.74
CA SER A 417 17.01 40.18 -8.43
C SER A 417 18.46 40.67 -8.26
N SER A 418 19.43 39.76 -8.14
CA SER A 418 20.86 40.08 -8.16
C SER A 418 21.44 40.23 -9.57
N VAL A 419 20.73 39.80 -10.62
CA VAL A 419 21.19 39.87 -12.01
C VAL A 419 20.69 41.17 -12.65
N GLN A 420 21.63 42.05 -13.01
CA GLN A 420 21.33 43.32 -13.67
C GLN A 420 20.84 43.08 -15.12
N GLY A 421 19.91 43.92 -15.59
CA GLY A 421 19.40 43.89 -16.96
C GLY A 421 18.22 42.95 -17.24
N LEU A 422 17.76 42.15 -16.26
CA LEU A 422 16.56 41.32 -16.43
C LEU A 422 15.26 42.16 -16.39
N PRO A 423 14.21 41.76 -17.14
CA PRO A 423 12.93 42.47 -17.13
C PRO A 423 12.23 42.33 -15.77
N PRO A 424 11.38 43.32 -15.40
CA PRO A 424 10.62 43.29 -14.14
C PRO A 424 9.66 42.10 -14.09
N LEU A 425 9.37 41.62 -12.88
CA LEU A 425 8.43 40.52 -12.64
C LEU A 425 7.02 40.86 -13.14
N LEU A 426 6.38 39.91 -13.81
CA LEU A 426 5.07 40.09 -14.42
C LEU A 426 3.99 40.20 -13.33
N LYS A 427 3.00 41.07 -13.56
CA LYS A 427 1.80 41.17 -12.71
C LYS A 427 0.72 40.25 -13.27
N TRP A 428 0.18 39.36 -12.45
CA TRP A 428 -0.94 38.51 -12.84
C TRP A 428 -2.21 39.36 -13.07
N PRO A 429 -2.91 39.20 -14.21
CA PRO A 429 -4.11 39.99 -14.49
C PRO A 429 -5.29 39.49 -13.66
N LYS A 430 -6.05 40.41 -13.06
CA LYS A 430 -7.18 40.09 -12.15
C LYS A 430 -8.20 39.12 -12.74
N GLN A 431 -8.45 39.19 -14.05
CA GLN A 431 -9.38 38.31 -14.75
C GLN A 431 -8.94 36.83 -14.70
N ALA A 432 -7.63 36.58 -14.72
CA ALA A 432 -7.04 35.25 -14.66
C ALA A 432 -6.87 34.72 -13.22
N GLU A 433 -7.20 35.49 -12.17
CA GLU A 433 -7.19 34.96 -10.79
C GLU A 433 -8.16 33.78 -10.62
N SER A 434 -9.24 33.77 -11.42
CA SER A 434 -10.20 32.68 -11.51
C SER A 434 -9.61 31.37 -12.04
N ALA A 435 -8.52 31.42 -12.83
CA ALA A 435 -7.90 30.23 -13.42
C ALA A 435 -7.02 29.46 -12.42
N GLY A 436 -6.51 30.11 -11.36
CA GLY A 436 -5.59 29.48 -10.41
C GLY A 436 -6.17 28.25 -9.69
N PRO A 437 -7.38 28.31 -9.10
CA PRO A 437 -8.03 27.15 -8.52
C PRO A 437 -8.24 25.99 -9.50
N TRP A 438 -8.48 26.28 -10.79
CA TRP A 438 -8.60 25.24 -11.83
C TRP A 438 -7.23 24.64 -12.20
N ALA A 439 -6.17 25.44 -12.24
CA ALA A 439 -4.80 24.96 -12.45
C ALA A 439 -4.34 24.05 -11.29
N MET A 440 -4.65 24.43 -10.04
CA MET A 440 -4.41 23.58 -8.86
C MET A 440 -5.17 22.25 -8.95
N LEU A 441 -6.46 22.29 -9.33
CA LEU A 441 -7.29 21.09 -9.52
C LEU A 441 -6.69 20.15 -10.58
N ALA A 442 -6.37 20.69 -11.76
CA ALA A 442 -5.85 19.91 -12.87
C ALA A 442 -4.50 19.25 -12.50
N LEU A 443 -3.57 20.03 -11.94
CA LEU A 443 -2.26 19.52 -11.54
C LEU A 443 -2.34 18.52 -10.38
N PHE A 444 -3.27 18.68 -9.44
CA PHE A 444 -3.50 17.68 -8.39
C PHE A 444 -4.09 16.38 -8.96
N ALA A 445 -5.04 16.46 -9.90
CA ALA A 445 -5.57 15.28 -10.60
C ALA A 445 -4.49 14.54 -11.40
N THR A 446 -3.63 15.27 -12.12
CA THR A 446 -2.49 14.67 -12.85
C THR A 446 -1.52 13.96 -11.89
N ILE A 447 -1.22 14.56 -10.72
CA ILE A 447 -0.36 13.91 -9.72
C ILE A 447 -1.01 12.64 -9.18
N LEU A 448 -2.31 12.62 -8.87
CA LEU A 448 -2.99 11.41 -8.37
C LEU A 448 -2.97 10.25 -9.37
N VAL A 449 -3.20 10.51 -10.66
CA VAL A 449 -3.14 9.47 -11.72
C VAL A 449 -1.70 8.95 -11.90
N TRP A 450 -0.69 9.81 -11.71
CA TRP A 450 0.71 9.40 -11.73
C TRP A 450 1.13 8.65 -10.45
N GLU A 451 0.60 9.06 -9.30
CA GLU A 451 0.90 8.52 -7.97
C GLU A 451 0.52 7.03 -7.89
N ASP A 452 -0.74 6.74 -8.20
CA ASP A 452 -1.30 5.39 -8.12
C ASP A 452 -0.82 4.52 -9.30
N GLY A 453 -0.89 5.04 -10.53
CA GLY A 453 -0.57 4.31 -11.77
C GLY A 453 0.90 3.90 -11.98
N TRP A 454 1.82 4.43 -11.17
CA TRP A 454 3.23 4.01 -11.14
C TRP A 454 3.74 3.65 -9.73
N HIS A 455 2.83 3.47 -8.76
CA HIS A 455 3.18 3.19 -7.36
C HIS A 455 4.27 4.14 -6.82
N LEU A 456 4.12 5.43 -7.10
CA LEU A 456 5.08 6.48 -6.78
C LEU A 456 5.46 6.52 -5.28
N PRO A 457 4.56 6.25 -4.31
CA PRO A 457 4.91 6.17 -2.89
C PRO A 457 5.89 5.02 -2.52
N GLN A 458 6.01 4.00 -3.36
CA GLN A 458 6.95 2.89 -3.16
C GLN A 458 8.30 3.13 -3.85
N THR A 459 8.36 3.98 -4.89
CA THR A 459 9.56 4.12 -5.74
C THR A 459 10.33 5.42 -5.44
N ALA A 460 11.56 5.30 -4.91
CA ALA A 460 12.38 6.45 -4.51
C ALA A 460 12.70 7.41 -5.68
N ALA A 461 13.11 6.88 -6.84
CA ALA A 461 13.40 7.70 -8.03
C ALA A 461 12.19 8.53 -8.52
N LEU A 462 10.98 7.95 -8.55
CA LEU A 462 9.77 8.64 -9.01
C LEU A 462 9.31 9.71 -8.01
N THR A 463 9.35 9.41 -6.70
CA THR A 463 9.14 10.42 -5.65
C THR A 463 10.18 11.55 -5.79
N GLY A 464 11.45 11.23 -6.05
CA GLY A 464 12.51 12.20 -6.31
C GLY A 464 12.20 13.13 -7.49
N TRP A 465 11.80 12.57 -8.63
CA TRP A 465 11.39 13.35 -9.80
C TRP A 465 10.19 14.25 -9.54
N LEU A 466 9.17 13.78 -8.81
CA LEU A 466 8.02 14.59 -8.40
C LEU A 466 8.47 15.80 -7.54
N LEU A 467 9.35 15.59 -6.57
CA LEU A 467 9.90 16.65 -5.71
C LEU A 467 10.74 17.65 -6.52
N VAL A 468 11.54 17.19 -7.48
CA VAL A 468 12.32 18.03 -8.40
C VAL A 468 11.41 18.86 -9.31
N LEU A 469 10.35 18.27 -9.87
CA LEU A 469 9.39 18.97 -10.74
C LEU A 469 8.62 20.05 -9.96
N ILE A 470 8.12 19.75 -8.76
CA ILE A 470 7.43 20.73 -7.90
C ILE A 470 8.38 21.86 -7.48
N SER A 471 9.62 21.54 -7.13
CA SER A 471 10.66 22.52 -6.77
C SER A 471 11.03 23.42 -7.95
N SER A 472 11.19 22.82 -9.13
CA SER A 472 11.50 23.53 -10.39
C SER A 472 10.35 24.43 -10.81
N GLY A 473 9.10 23.98 -10.68
CA GLY A 473 7.91 24.81 -10.87
C GLY A 473 7.87 26.00 -9.91
N ALA A 474 8.11 25.75 -8.61
CA ALA A 474 8.17 26.82 -7.62
C ALA A 474 9.28 27.85 -7.95
N ALA A 475 10.46 27.40 -8.38
CA ALA A 475 11.56 28.27 -8.81
C ALA A 475 11.20 29.08 -10.07
N LEU A 476 10.74 28.41 -11.14
CA LEU A 476 10.36 29.02 -12.41
C LEU A 476 9.30 30.12 -12.21
N PHE A 477 8.20 29.80 -11.52
CA PHE A 477 7.13 30.77 -11.29
C PHE A 477 7.57 31.93 -10.38
N SER A 478 8.50 31.70 -9.44
CA SER A 478 9.08 32.78 -8.61
C SER A 478 10.06 33.66 -9.38
N CYS A 479 10.68 33.13 -10.44
CA CYS A 479 11.46 33.92 -11.39
C CYS A 479 10.59 34.75 -12.35
N VAL A 480 9.31 34.41 -12.57
CA VAL A 480 8.42 35.15 -13.49
C VAL A 480 7.49 36.11 -12.75
N PHE A 481 6.94 35.72 -11.60
CA PHE A 481 5.91 36.44 -10.85
C PHE A 481 6.37 36.81 -9.43
N PRO A 482 5.89 37.93 -8.87
CA PRO A 482 6.32 38.40 -7.55
C PRO A 482 5.68 37.62 -6.38
N ARG A 483 6.43 37.52 -5.28
CA ARG A 483 6.02 36.86 -4.01
C ARG A 483 5.71 35.36 -4.21
N ARG A 484 4.98 34.73 -3.27
CA ARG A 484 4.62 33.30 -3.30
C ARG A 484 3.48 33.00 -4.30
N PHE A 485 3.64 33.42 -5.56
CA PHE A 485 2.65 33.23 -6.63
C PHE A 485 2.25 31.75 -6.79
N TRP A 486 3.24 30.85 -6.84
CA TRP A 486 3.06 29.41 -6.93
C TRP A 486 2.08 28.89 -5.87
N CYS A 487 2.31 29.22 -4.59
CA CYS A 487 1.44 28.80 -3.48
C CYS A 487 0.00 29.34 -3.56
N ARG A 488 -0.24 30.45 -4.26
CA ARG A 488 -1.56 31.08 -4.38
C ARG A 488 -2.36 30.60 -5.60
N TYR A 489 -1.71 30.28 -6.72
CA TYR A 489 -2.41 30.04 -7.99
C TYR A 489 -2.04 28.73 -8.74
N VAL A 490 -1.01 27.98 -8.32
CA VAL A 490 -0.55 26.80 -9.10
C VAL A 490 -0.31 25.56 -8.22
N CYS A 491 0.20 25.73 -7.01
CA CYS A 491 0.61 24.64 -6.12
C CYS A 491 -0.57 23.70 -5.81
N PRO A 492 -0.49 22.41 -6.22
CA PRO A 492 -1.63 21.50 -6.20
C PRO A 492 -1.98 21.11 -4.75
N ILE A 493 -0.97 20.71 -3.97
CA ILE A 493 -1.02 20.53 -2.51
C ILE A 493 -1.49 21.84 -1.83
N GLY A 494 -1.12 23.00 -2.37
CA GLY A 494 -1.54 24.30 -1.85
C GLY A 494 -3.05 24.53 -1.91
N GLY A 495 -3.73 24.05 -2.96
CA GLY A 495 -5.18 24.09 -3.08
C GLY A 495 -5.86 23.22 -2.01
N MET A 496 -5.41 21.97 -1.88
CA MET A 496 -5.90 21.01 -0.88
C MET A 496 -5.70 21.54 0.56
N ASN A 497 -4.48 22.01 0.88
CA ASN A 497 -4.18 22.56 2.20
C ASN A 497 -5.01 23.82 2.50
N GLY A 498 -5.36 24.62 1.49
CA GLY A 498 -6.28 25.75 1.64
C GLY A 498 -7.72 25.33 1.92
N LEU A 499 -8.19 24.26 1.29
CA LEU A 499 -9.52 23.69 1.51
C LEU A 499 -9.67 23.16 2.94
N PHE A 500 -8.72 22.33 3.41
CA PHE A 500 -8.75 21.79 4.77
C PHE A 500 -8.40 22.82 5.85
N ALA A 501 -7.66 23.89 5.55
CA ALA A 501 -7.42 24.97 6.50
C ALA A 501 -8.71 25.68 6.96
N LYS A 502 -9.84 25.55 6.24
CA LYS A 502 -11.15 26.04 6.72
C LYS A 502 -11.67 25.28 7.96
N LEU A 503 -11.11 24.10 8.27
CA LEU A 503 -11.36 23.36 9.53
C LEU A 503 -10.63 23.93 10.74
N SER A 504 -9.60 24.77 10.56
CA SER A 504 -8.68 25.17 11.63
C SER A 504 -9.31 25.93 12.80
N ALA A 505 -8.92 25.55 14.01
CA ALA A 505 -9.25 26.23 15.28
C ALA A 505 -8.38 27.47 15.57
N VAL A 506 -7.33 27.73 14.77
CA VAL A 506 -6.42 28.87 14.90
C VAL A 506 -6.53 29.77 13.66
N GLU A 507 -6.63 31.09 13.86
CA GLU A 507 -6.57 32.07 12.76
C GLU A 507 -5.68 33.28 13.11
N LEU A 508 -5.13 33.93 12.08
CA LEU A 508 -4.60 35.30 12.20
C LEU A 508 -5.64 36.28 11.65
N ARG A 509 -6.05 37.25 12.48
CA ARG A 509 -7.01 38.30 12.11
C ARG A 509 -6.60 39.64 12.69
N SER A 510 -7.20 40.70 12.18
CA SER A 510 -7.00 42.06 12.65
C SER A 510 -8.32 42.77 12.89
N GLN A 511 -8.36 43.70 13.85
CA GLN A 511 -9.58 44.44 14.12
C GLN A 511 -9.84 45.44 13.00
N ALA A 512 -11.03 45.37 12.40
CA ALA A 512 -11.37 46.15 11.22
C ALA A 512 -11.33 47.66 11.49
N ALA A 513 -11.84 48.09 12.66
CA ALA A 513 -11.91 49.48 13.07
C ALA A 513 -10.53 50.18 13.03
N VAL A 514 -9.52 49.60 13.68
CA VAL A 514 -8.14 50.13 13.69
C VAL A 514 -7.53 50.11 12.28
N CYS A 515 -7.77 49.05 11.50
CA CYS A 515 -7.30 48.98 10.10
C CYS A 515 -7.93 50.04 9.17
N SER A 516 -9.15 50.51 9.46
CA SER A 516 -9.85 51.53 8.67
C SER A 516 -9.69 52.96 9.21
N GLY A 517 -9.49 53.13 10.52
CA GLY A 517 -9.44 54.43 11.19
C GLY A 517 -8.03 54.99 11.38
N GLU A 518 -7.04 54.13 11.64
CA GLU A 518 -5.71 54.55 12.09
C GLU A 518 -4.58 54.14 11.12
N CYS A 519 -4.73 52.99 10.44
CA CYS A 519 -3.68 52.44 9.58
C CYS A 519 -3.58 53.15 8.23
N SER A 520 -2.52 53.93 8.03
CA SER A 520 -2.21 54.63 6.76
C SER A 520 -1.16 53.91 5.89
N THR A 521 -0.21 53.19 6.52
CA THR A 521 0.96 52.62 5.82
C THR A 521 0.63 51.33 5.06
N TYR A 522 -0.18 50.46 5.67
CA TYR A 522 -0.43 49.07 5.23
C TYR A 522 0.85 48.21 5.14
N ALA A 523 1.80 48.44 6.05
CA ALA A 523 3.10 47.75 6.14
C ALA A 523 2.99 46.21 6.28
N CYS A 524 1.88 45.69 6.81
CA CYS A 524 1.64 44.24 6.85
C CYS A 524 1.37 43.61 5.46
N LEU A 525 1.00 44.41 4.44
CA LEU A 525 0.71 43.97 3.07
C LEU A 525 1.76 44.44 2.05
N LYS A 526 2.21 45.70 2.16
CA LYS A 526 3.24 46.29 1.31
C LYS A 526 4.62 45.97 1.90
N ALA A 527 5.63 45.72 1.07
CA ALA A 527 7.00 45.89 1.56
C ALA A 527 7.17 47.34 2.02
N SER A 528 7.76 47.57 3.19
CA SER A 528 7.78 48.91 3.79
C SER A 528 9.06 49.17 4.57
N THR A 529 9.62 50.35 4.38
CA THR A 529 10.74 50.93 5.13
C THR A 529 10.31 51.59 6.45
N CYS A 530 9.03 51.46 6.84
CA CYS A 530 8.38 52.27 7.89
C CYS A 530 8.94 52.12 9.32
N THR A 531 9.87 51.20 9.58
CA THR A 531 10.45 50.93 10.91
C THR A 531 11.96 51.17 10.99
N GLY A 532 12.59 51.76 9.97
CA GLY A 532 14.03 51.99 9.94
C GLY A 532 14.90 50.73 9.81
N SER A 533 14.30 49.54 9.83
CA SER A 533 14.97 48.30 9.41
C SER A 533 14.92 48.16 7.89
N ALA A 534 15.98 47.59 7.30
CA ALA A 534 16.12 47.36 5.86
C ALA A 534 14.88 46.72 5.21
N ASP A 535 14.68 46.94 3.91
CA ASP A 535 13.51 46.50 3.12
C ASP A 535 13.07 45.06 3.42
N LYS A 536 12.04 44.91 4.25
CA LYS A 536 11.40 43.63 4.54
C LYS A 536 10.12 43.49 3.70
N PRO A 537 9.87 42.30 3.11
CA PRO A 537 8.66 42.06 2.34
C PRO A 537 7.43 41.98 3.27
N GLY A 538 6.34 42.63 2.86
CA GLY A 538 5.02 42.44 3.47
C GLY A 538 4.43 41.06 3.13
N CYS A 539 3.15 40.81 3.47
CA CYS A 539 2.50 39.50 3.38
C CYS A 539 2.88 38.69 2.11
N PRO A 540 3.52 37.51 2.25
CA PRO A 540 4.06 36.75 1.12
C PRO A 540 2.97 36.14 0.21
N MET A 541 1.76 35.93 0.75
CA MET A 541 0.57 35.49 -0.01
C MET A 541 -0.19 36.66 -0.68
N ASN A 542 0.34 37.89 -0.57
CA ASN A 542 -0.29 39.13 -1.07
C ASN A 542 -1.70 39.40 -0.52
N GLU A 543 -1.97 38.97 0.71
CA GLU A 543 -3.29 39.09 1.32
C GLU A 543 -3.27 39.98 2.57
N HIS A 544 -4.29 40.82 2.74
CA HIS A 544 -4.37 41.74 3.87
C HIS A 544 -5.15 41.10 5.01
N SER A 545 -4.64 41.17 6.25
CA SER A 545 -5.28 40.56 7.43
C SER A 545 -6.78 40.90 7.54
N ASN A 546 -7.13 42.18 7.41
CA ASN A 546 -8.53 42.66 7.44
C ASN A 546 -9.40 42.27 6.21
N ARG A 547 -8.84 41.61 5.20
CA ARG A 547 -9.57 41.13 4.01
C ARG A 547 -9.70 39.61 3.95
N LEU A 548 -9.00 38.88 4.83
CA LEU A 548 -9.18 37.45 5.02
C LEU A 548 -10.62 37.18 5.50
N LYS A 549 -11.34 36.33 4.75
CA LYS A 549 -12.69 35.89 5.09
C LYS A 549 -12.68 34.50 5.72
N ASP A 550 -11.79 33.64 5.24
CA ASP A 550 -11.50 32.32 5.76
C ASP A 550 -9.98 32.08 5.77
N ASN A 551 -9.54 30.92 6.27
CA ASN A 551 -8.13 30.56 6.38
C ASN A 551 -7.50 29.95 5.10
N GLN A 552 -8.19 29.92 3.96
CA GLN A 552 -7.70 29.26 2.73
C GLN A 552 -6.39 29.84 2.18
N LEU A 553 -6.28 31.18 2.22
CA LEU A 553 -5.15 31.94 1.67
C LEU A 553 -4.12 32.35 2.72
N CYS A 554 -4.40 32.15 4.02
CA CYS A 554 -3.51 32.55 5.10
C CYS A 554 -2.54 31.40 5.44
N ALA A 555 -1.27 31.52 5.03
CA ALA A 555 -0.22 30.55 5.34
C ALA A 555 0.28 30.58 6.80
N LEU A 556 -0.34 31.37 7.69
CA LEU A 556 -0.01 31.49 9.12
C LEU A 556 1.48 31.81 9.44
N CYS A 557 2.18 32.42 8.49
CA CYS A 557 3.61 32.80 8.57
C CYS A 557 3.96 33.96 9.53
N THR A 558 2.97 34.53 10.24
CA THR A 558 3.10 35.67 11.20
C THR A 558 3.74 36.97 10.71
N THR A 559 4.23 37.07 9.46
CA THR A 559 4.88 38.28 8.90
C THR A 559 4.03 39.54 9.07
N CYS A 560 2.70 39.43 8.96
CA CYS A 560 1.76 40.54 9.15
C CYS A 560 1.71 41.08 10.59
N VAL A 561 1.99 40.25 11.60
CA VAL A 561 2.10 40.64 13.02
C VAL A 561 3.33 41.53 13.19
N SER A 562 4.50 41.04 12.78
CA SER A 562 5.79 41.74 12.92
C SER A 562 5.91 43.04 12.12
N HIS A 563 4.99 43.30 11.17
CA HIS A 563 4.96 44.50 10.34
C HIS A 563 3.73 45.39 10.59
N CYS A 564 2.91 45.11 11.62
CA CYS A 564 1.78 45.98 11.96
C CYS A 564 2.24 47.08 12.94
N PRO A 565 2.28 48.38 12.54
CA PRO A 565 2.73 49.45 13.42
C PRO A 565 1.74 49.79 14.56
N HIS A 566 0.54 49.20 14.53
CA HIS A 566 -0.51 49.35 15.55
C HIS A 566 -0.73 48.06 16.35
N GLU A 567 0.12 47.04 16.19
CA GLU A 567 0.01 45.70 16.84
C GLU A 567 -1.35 44.99 16.65
N ASN A 568 -2.15 45.45 15.70
CA ASN A 568 -3.55 45.07 15.49
C ASN A 568 -3.74 43.70 14.79
N VAL A 569 -2.72 42.87 14.68
CA VAL A 569 -2.84 41.52 14.08
C VAL A 569 -2.57 40.48 15.17
N GLU A 570 -3.61 39.73 15.50
CA GLU A 570 -3.64 38.80 16.64
C GLU A 570 -3.80 37.35 16.15
N LEU A 571 -3.23 36.41 16.89
CA LEU A 571 -3.54 34.99 16.78
C LEU A 571 -4.78 34.70 17.64
N ARG A 572 -5.85 34.19 17.04
CA ARG A 572 -7.13 33.94 17.71
C ARG A 572 -7.51 32.46 17.65
N LEU A 573 -8.01 31.96 18.78
CA LEU A 573 -8.67 30.67 18.87
C LEU A 573 -10.15 30.80 18.52
N ARG A 574 -10.68 29.84 17.78
CA ARG A 574 -12.06 29.78 17.31
C ARG A 574 -12.56 28.34 17.25
N PRO A 575 -13.89 28.09 17.24
CA PRO A 575 -14.41 26.75 17.01
C PRO A 575 -13.91 26.19 15.67
N PRO A 576 -13.45 24.92 15.60
CA PRO A 576 -13.00 24.31 14.36
C PRO A 576 -14.14 24.26 13.34
N GLY A 577 -13.80 24.46 12.06
CA GLY A 577 -14.78 24.47 10.95
C GLY A 577 -15.69 25.70 10.86
N ILE A 578 -15.52 26.72 11.72
CA ILE A 578 -16.40 27.90 11.73
C ILE A 578 -16.46 28.62 10.37
N ASP A 579 -15.37 28.64 9.61
CA ASP A 579 -15.32 29.23 8.26
C ASP A 579 -16.38 28.63 7.32
N LEU A 580 -16.49 27.29 7.31
CA LEU A 580 -17.41 26.53 6.44
C LEU A 580 -18.86 26.95 6.67
N TRP A 581 -19.19 27.29 7.92
CA TRP A 581 -20.48 27.83 8.30
C TRP A 581 -20.59 29.32 7.99
N THR A 582 -19.78 30.18 8.61
CA THR A 582 -20.06 31.62 8.70
C THR A 582 -19.62 32.41 7.48
N THR A 583 -18.45 32.12 6.90
CA THR A 583 -17.73 33.06 6.04
C THR A 583 -17.31 32.51 4.69
N HIS A 584 -17.41 31.19 4.46
CA HIS A 584 -16.96 30.57 3.21
C HIS A 584 -17.62 31.21 1.99
N GLN A 585 -16.86 31.33 0.90
CA GLN A 585 -17.38 31.69 -0.41
C GLN A 585 -17.37 30.47 -1.34
N PRO A 586 -18.53 30.09 -1.90
CA PRO A 586 -18.63 28.86 -2.68
C PRO A 586 -17.97 29.02 -4.05
N SER A 587 -16.88 28.29 -4.27
CA SER A 587 -16.14 28.18 -5.53
C SER A 587 -16.36 26.82 -6.19
N ASN A 588 -16.57 26.81 -7.51
CA ASN A 588 -16.73 25.57 -8.31
C ASN A 588 -15.48 24.71 -8.27
N ALA A 589 -14.30 25.30 -8.47
CA ALA A 589 -13.04 24.58 -8.51
C ALA A 589 -12.70 23.95 -7.14
N GLU A 590 -13.03 24.63 -6.03
CA GLU A 590 -12.88 24.07 -4.68
C GLU A 590 -13.84 22.90 -4.43
N ALA A 591 -15.09 22.98 -4.90
CA ALA A 591 -16.03 21.87 -4.80
C ALA A 591 -15.60 20.67 -5.67
N CYS A 592 -15.10 20.91 -6.88
CA CYS A 592 -14.49 19.88 -7.71
C CYS A 592 -13.26 19.26 -7.04
N LEU A 593 -12.39 20.08 -6.40
CA LEU A 593 -11.21 19.59 -5.68
C LEU A 593 -11.61 18.76 -4.46
N LEU A 594 -12.66 19.16 -3.73
CA LEU A 594 -13.20 18.41 -2.60
C LEU A 594 -13.66 17.00 -3.01
N PHE A 595 -14.39 16.88 -4.13
CA PHE A 595 -14.82 15.56 -4.63
C PHE A 595 -13.70 14.79 -5.34
N LEU A 596 -12.69 15.48 -5.91
CA LEU A 596 -11.47 14.85 -6.44
C LEU A 596 -10.66 14.19 -5.31
N VAL A 597 -10.46 14.88 -4.18
CA VAL A 597 -9.77 14.32 -3.01
C VAL A 597 -10.57 13.17 -2.38
N MET A 598 -11.91 13.22 -2.43
CA MET A 598 -12.74 12.05 -2.09
C MET A 598 -12.51 10.89 -3.06
N GLY A 599 -12.47 11.20 -4.36
CA GLY A 599 -12.20 10.23 -5.43
C GLY A 599 -10.83 9.55 -5.30
N ALA A 600 -9.82 10.26 -4.78
CA ALA A 600 -8.49 9.73 -4.53
C ALA A 600 -8.51 8.54 -3.55
N VAL A 601 -9.36 8.59 -2.52
CA VAL A 601 -9.52 7.46 -1.57
C VAL A 601 -10.05 6.22 -2.30
N TYR A 602 -10.96 6.39 -3.27
CA TYR A 602 -11.43 5.28 -4.11
C TYR A 602 -10.39 4.82 -5.13
N LEU A 603 -9.58 5.74 -5.67
CA LEU A 603 -8.52 5.42 -6.62
C LEU A 603 -7.47 4.48 -6.00
N HIS A 604 -7.03 4.75 -4.77
CA HIS A 604 -6.04 3.92 -4.08
C HIS A 604 -6.54 2.51 -3.72
N HIS A 605 -7.86 2.26 -3.85
CA HIS A 605 -8.51 0.96 -3.69
C HIS A 605 -9.10 0.44 -5.02
N LEU A 606 -8.63 0.96 -6.17
CA LEU A 606 -9.14 0.57 -7.48
C LEU A 606 -9.05 -0.95 -7.76
N PRO A 607 -7.97 -1.68 -7.39
CA PRO A 607 -7.92 -3.13 -7.55
C PRO A 607 -9.03 -3.84 -6.75
N ASP A 608 -9.30 -3.39 -5.52
CA ASP A 608 -10.35 -3.96 -4.65
C ASP A 608 -11.75 -3.71 -5.23
N LEU A 609 -11.97 -2.51 -5.78
CA LEU A 609 -13.23 -2.10 -6.43
C LEU A 609 -13.53 -2.88 -7.72
N LEU A 610 -12.50 -3.27 -8.48
CA LEU A 610 -12.66 -4.12 -9.68
C LEU A 610 -12.86 -5.60 -9.33
N GLY A 611 -12.43 -6.01 -8.14
CA GLY A 611 -12.51 -7.38 -7.65
C GLY A 611 -11.67 -8.37 -8.48
N SER A 612 -11.88 -9.67 -8.23
CA SER A 612 -11.06 -10.73 -8.83
C SER A 612 -11.40 -11.08 -10.29
N SER A 613 -11.87 -10.12 -11.09
CA SER A 613 -12.24 -10.35 -12.50
C SER A 613 -11.02 -10.18 -13.40
N PRO A 614 -10.54 -11.22 -14.10
CA PRO A 614 -9.31 -11.13 -14.91
C PRO A 614 -9.40 -10.08 -16.02
N ALA A 615 -10.58 -9.92 -16.64
CA ALA A 615 -10.81 -8.92 -17.68
C ALA A 615 -10.92 -7.49 -17.14
N ALA A 616 -11.22 -7.32 -15.85
CA ALA A 616 -11.23 -6.01 -15.20
C ALA A 616 -9.81 -5.62 -14.74
N LEU A 617 -9.06 -6.57 -14.18
CA LEU A 617 -7.67 -6.37 -13.79
C LEU A 617 -6.75 -6.12 -15.00
N ALA A 618 -7.01 -6.75 -16.15
CA ALA A 618 -6.30 -6.47 -17.40
C ALA A 618 -6.45 -5.03 -17.93
N LEU A 619 -7.40 -4.23 -17.41
CA LEU A 619 -7.49 -2.79 -17.70
C LEU A 619 -6.48 -1.95 -16.90
N LEU A 620 -5.88 -2.52 -15.85
CA LEU A 620 -4.81 -1.89 -15.07
C LEU A 620 -3.46 -2.01 -15.80
N ASP A 621 -3.26 -3.07 -16.59
CA ASP A 621 -2.04 -3.31 -17.36
C ASP A 621 -1.89 -2.37 -18.57
N ASP A 622 -3.01 -1.93 -19.18
CA ASP A 622 -2.98 -0.92 -20.25
C ASP A 622 -3.01 0.50 -19.67
N HIS A 623 -1.94 1.24 -19.90
CA HIS A 623 -1.73 2.56 -19.31
C HIS A 623 -2.83 3.58 -19.67
N TRP A 624 -3.37 3.55 -20.89
CA TRP A 624 -4.40 4.50 -21.34
C TRP A 624 -5.77 4.12 -20.80
N ALA A 625 -6.08 2.83 -20.73
CA ALA A 625 -7.28 2.30 -20.09
C ALA A 625 -7.28 2.63 -18.59
N TYR A 626 -6.16 2.42 -17.90
CA TYR A 626 -5.96 2.82 -16.51
C TYR A 626 -6.21 4.32 -16.33
N CYS A 627 -5.58 5.20 -17.14
CA CYS A 627 -5.80 6.64 -17.03
C CYS A 627 -7.28 7.04 -17.21
N GLY A 628 -7.98 6.41 -18.15
CA GLY A 628 -9.41 6.64 -18.37
C GLY A 628 -10.26 6.17 -17.17
N LEU A 629 -9.94 5.01 -16.61
CA LEU A 629 -10.62 4.46 -15.43
C LEU A 629 -10.36 5.29 -14.18
N ALA A 630 -9.11 5.68 -13.93
CA ALA A 630 -8.72 6.56 -12.83
C ALA A 630 -9.47 7.91 -12.91
N ALA A 631 -9.57 8.52 -14.09
CA ALA A 631 -10.35 9.75 -14.29
C ALA A 631 -11.85 9.57 -13.99
N LEU A 632 -12.44 8.42 -14.32
CA LEU A 632 -13.84 8.10 -13.98
C LEU A 632 -14.04 7.93 -12.47
N VAL A 633 -13.14 7.21 -11.78
CA VAL A 633 -13.18 6.97 -10.33
C VAL A 633 -13.00 8.29 -9.56
N LEU A 634 -12.02 9.10 -9.96
CA LEU A 634 -11.76 10.44 -9.43
C LEU A 634 -12.98 11.38 -9.58
N ALA A 635 -13.76 11.24 -10.65
CA ALA A 635 -14.98 12.03 -10.88
C ALA A 635 -16.25 11.46 -10.21
N ALA A 636 -16.25 10.17 -9.83
CA ALA A 636 -17.45 9.45 -9.41
C ALA A 636 -18.20 10.08 -8.21
N PRO A 637 -17.55 10.55 -7.13
CA PRO A 637 -18.25 11.18 -6.00
C PRO A 637 -18.99 12.47 -6.41
N GLY A 638 -18.38 13.28 -7.28
CA GLY A 638 -19.00 14.49 -7.81
C GLY A 638 -20.16 14.19 -8.77
N ALA A 639 -20.00 13.17 -9.62
CA ALA A 639 -21.04 12.70 -10.54
C ALA A 639 -22.27 12.14 -9.78
N ALA A 640 -22.04 11.37 -8.70
CA ALA A 640 -23.11 10.85 -7.85
C ALA A 640 -23.93 11.99 -7.19
N LEU A 641 -23.26 13.04 -6.72
CA LEU A 641 -23.96 14.22 -6.19
C LEU A 641 -24.77 14.96 -7.27
N ALA A 642 -24.20 15.14 -8.47
CA ALA A 642 -24.90 15.77 -9.58
C ALA A 642 -26.15 14.97 -10.01
N ALA A 643 -26.06 13.64 -10.05
CA ALA A 643 -27.18 12.75 -10.35
C ALA A 643 -28.29 12.82 -9.28
N ALA A 644 -27.94 12.80 -7.98
CA ALA A 644 -28.91 12.93 -6.90
C ALA A 644 -29.62 14.30 -6.91
N HIS A 645 -28.89 15.38 -7.22
CA HIS A 645 -29.46 16.72 -7.40
C HIS A 645 -30.44 16.76 -8.58
N ALA A 646 -30.08 16.14 -9.72
CA ALA A 646 -30.96 16.02 -10.87
C ALA A 646 -32.25 15.24 -10.54
N ALA A 647 -32.14 14.14 -9.79
CA ALA A 647 -33.31 13.36 -9.35
C ALA A 647 -34.24 14.16 -8.43
N VAL A 648 -33.70 14.84 -7.39
CA VAL A 648 -34.52 15.63 -6.46
C VAL A 648 -35.15 16.84 -7.13
N THR A 649 -34.46 17.49 -8.09
CA THR A 649 -35.06 18.59 -8.86
C THR A 649 -36.14 18.10 -9.82
N ALA A 650 -35.96 16.96 -10.50
CA ALA A 650 -36.99 16.35 -11.35
C ALA A 650 -38.26 15.96 -10.57
N LEU A 651 -38.11 15.45 -9.33
CA LEU A 651 -39.23 15.11 -8.45
C LEU A 651 -39.90 16.35 -7.84
N GLY A 652 -39.13 17.39 -7.51
CA GLY A 652 -39.65 18.61 -6.86
C GLY A 652 -40.40 19.57 -7.80
N SER A 653 -40.13 19.53 -9.11
CA SER A 653 -40.88 20.29 -10.12
C SER A 653 -41.72 19.36 -10.99
N GLY A 654 -43.01 19.21 -10.64
CA GLY A 654 -43.95 18.36 -11.39
C GLY A 654 -43.96 18.66 -12.89
N GLY A 655 -43.34 17.78 -13.69
CA GLY A 655 -43.37 17.77 -15.16
C GLY A 655 -42.75 18.95 -15.92
N SER A 656 -42.39 20.07 -15.28
CA SER A 656 -42.00 21.29 -16.03
C SER A 656 -40.58 21.28 -16.58
N VAL A 657 -39.66 20.49 -16.01
CA VAL A 657 -38.25 20.42 -16.46
C VAL A 657 -38.13 19.82 -17.87
N LEU A 658 -38.95 18.81 -18.21
CA LEU A 658 -38.96 18.23 -19.55
C LEU A 658 -39.35 19.27 -20.63
N ARG A 659 -40.18 20.25 -20.28
CA ARG A 659 -40.58 21.35 -21.18
C ARG A 659 -39.49 22.43 -21.33
N SER A 660 -38.61 22.58 -20.34
CA SER A 660 -37.46 23.51 -20.39
C SER A 660 -36.23 22.91 -21.07
N LEU A 661 -36.09 21.58 -21.07
CA LEU A 661 -35.04 20.88 -21.82
C LEU A 661 -35.34 20.81 -23.32
N LEU A 662 -36.62 20.86 -23.71
CA LEU A 662 -37.05 20.92 -25.11
C LEU A 662 -37.06 22.34 -25.72
N SER A 663 -36.68 23.37 -24.96
CA SER A 663 -36.55 24.76 -25.45
C SER A 663 -35.10 25.26 -25.44
N SER A 664 -34.13 24.35 -25.57
CA SER A 664 -32.69 24.71 -25.62
C SER A 664 -32.27 25.18 -27.01
N SER A 665 -32.81 26.32 -27.43
CA SER A 665 -32.30 27.12 -28.55
C SER A 665 -31.98 28.53 -28.04
N ASP A 666 -30.97 28.61 -27.17
CA ASP A 666 -30.23 29.83 -26.78
C ASP A 666 -29.03 29.40 -25.93
N ALA A 667 -28.03 28.81 -26.61
CA ALA A 667 -26.67 28.76 -26.08
C ALA A 667 -26.00 30.10 -26.41
N GLU A 668 -25.18 30.62 -25.48
CA GLU A 668 -24.40 31.86 -25.60
C GLU A 668 -25.15 33.21 -25.55
N ALA A 669 -25.59 33.61 -24.35
CA ALA A 669 -25.49 35.01 -23.90
C ALA A 669 -25.44 35.08 -22.35
N GLY A 670 -24.59 35.94 -21.80
CA GLY A 670 -24.45 36.09 -20.35
C GLY A 670 -25.52 36.99 -19.73
N GLY A 671 -25.79 36.82 -18.43
CA GLY A 671 -26.56 37.80 -17.65
C GLY A 671 -27.39 37.23 -16.50
N LEU A 672 -26.87 37.35 -15.28
CA LEU A 672 -27.57 37.42 -13.96
C LEU A 672 -28.56 36.31 -13.53
N VAL A 673 -29.32 35.67 -14.42
CA VAL A 673 -30.35 34.67 -14.08
C VAL A 673 -29.75 33.30 -13.77
N GLY A 674 -28.69 32.90 -14.48
CA GLY A 674 -27.97 31.64 -14.22
C GLY A 674 -27.23 31.59 -12.87
N ALA A 675 -26.80 32.74 -12.36
CA ALA A 675 -26.11 32.84 -11.07
C ALA A 675 -27.04 32.55 -9.88
N ALA A 676 -28.32 32.93 -9.98
CA ALA A 676 -29.29 32.80 -8.89
C ALA A 676 -29.78 31.36 -8.62
N ARG A 677 -29.54 30.42 -9.56
CA ARG A 677 -29.89 28.98 -9.41
C ARG A 677 -28.76 28.12 -8.84
N ARG A 678 -27.49 28.51 -9.03
CA ARG A 678 -26.32 27.64 -8.72
C ARG A 678 -25.78 27.75 -7.29
N THR A 679 -26.22 28.76 -6.52
CA THR A 679 -25.71 29.03 -5.16
C THR A 679 -26.05 27.99 -4.08
N PRO A 680 -27.24 27.37 -3.97
CA PRO A 680 -27.54 26.50 -2.84
C PRO A 680 -26.76 25.18 -2.90
N LEU A 681 -26.77 24.48 -4.05
CA LEU A 681 -26.01 23.23 -4.28
C LEU A 681 -24.53 23.43 -3.94
N LEU A 682 -23.90 24.44 -4.54
CA LEU A 682 -22.46 24.68 -4.36
C LEU A 682 -22.08 25.04 -2.93
N SER A 683 -22.92 25.81 -2.22
CA SER A 683 -22.69 26.13 -0.80
C SER A 683 -22.84 24.92 0.12
N MET A 684 -23.67 23.93 -0.24
CA MET A 684 -23.88 22.72 0.56
C MET A 684 -22.79 21.66 0.32
N CYS A 685 -22.06 21.70 -0.81
CA CYS A 685 -20.87 20.87 -1.03
C CYS A 685 -19.81 21.01 0.09
N TYR A 686 -19.69 22.19 0.72
CA TYR A 686 -18.74 22.42 1.81
C TYR A 686 -19.08 21.65 3.09
N SER A 687 -20.29 21.08 3.20
CA SER A 687 -20.62 20.15 4.29
C SER A 687 -19.81 18.85 4.25
N TYR A 688 -19.24 18.47 3.10
CA TYR A 688 -18.44 17.25 2.95
C TYR A 688 -16.98 17.41 3.41
N VAL A 689 -16.51 18.64 3.68
CA VAL A 689 -15.10 18.90 4.06
C VAL A 689 -14.64 18.07 5.27
N PRO A 690 -15.39 17.95 6.38
CA PRO A 690 -15.03 17.06 7.49
C PRO A 690 -14.96 15.57 7.10
N LEU A 691 -15.92 15.06 6.33
CA LEU A 691 -15.95 13.67 5.87
C LEU A 691 -14.77 13.34 4.93
N VAL A 692 -14.49 14.21 3.94
CA VAL A 692 -13.35 14.01 3.02
C VAL A 692 -12.03 14.03 3.80
N TRP A 693 -11.85 15.03 4.68
CA TRP A 693 -10.67 15.11 5.54
C TRP A 693 -10.48 13.83 6.37
N ALA A 694 -11.56 13.35 7.00
CA ALA A 694 -11.52 12.15 7.84
C ALA A 694 -11.25 10.87 7.03
N ALA A 695 -11.81 10.76 5.81
CA ALA A 695 -11.58 9.61 4.93
C ALA A 695 -10.14 9.56 4.41
N THR A 696 -9.60 10.70 3.96
CA THR A 696 -8.19 10.78 3.53
C THR A 696 -7.25 10.50 4.71
N LEU A 697 -7.52 11.03 5.90
CA LEU A 697 -6.73 10.72 7.10
C LEU A 697 -6.87 9.26 7.54
N ALA A 698 -8.04 8.64 7.40
CA ALA A 698 -8.24 7.22 7.71
C ALA A 698 -7.39 6.33 6.81
N TYR A 699 -7.44 6.52 5.49
CA TYR A 699 -6.57 5.82 4.54
C TYR A 699 -5.08 5.94 4.94
N TRP A 700 -4.59 7.17 5.11
CA TRP A 700 -3.19 7.42 5.47
C TRP A 700 -2.81 7.09 6.93
N SER A 701 -3.78 6.70 7.78
CA SER A 701 -3.51 6.35 9.18
C SER A 701 -2.86 4.98 9.34
N GLU A 702 -2.98 4.07 8.36
CA GLU A 702 -2.32 2.77 8.43
C GLU A 702 -0.79 2.94 8.45
N GLY A 703 -0.19 3.54 7.42
CA GLY A 703 1.26 3.78 7.37
C GLY A 703 1.78 4.61 8.56
N LEU A 704 0.97 5.54 9.09
CA LEU A 704 1.30 6.30 10.31
C LEU A 704 1.34 5.43 11.58
N LEU A 705 0.56 4.35 11.63
CA LEU A 705 0.45 3.49 12.80
C LEU A 705 1.33 2.24 12.70
N THR A 706 1.60 1.73 11.50
CA THR A 706 2.37 0.49 11.27
C THR A 706 3.83 0.76 10.92
N GLU A 707 4.10 1.64 9.96
CA GLU A 707 5.43 1.85 9.37
C GLU A 707 6.20 3.01 9.99
N ALA A 708 5.50 4.08 10.39
CA ALA A 708 6.12 5.26 10.95
C ALA A 708 6.88 4.96 12.26
N GLY A 709 6.41 3.97 13.02
CA GLY A 709 7.07 3.47 14.23
C GLY A 709 8.43 2.80 13.98
N LEU A 710 8.80 2.52 12.72
CA LEU A 710 9.98 1.74 12.36
C LEU A 710 11.19 2.59 11.94
N VAL A 711 11.16 3.92 12.10
CA VAL A 711 12.22 4.85 11.63
C VAL A 711 13.64 4.42 12.03
N LEU A 712 13.86 3.85 13.23
CA LEU A 712 15.19 3.36 13.62
C LEU A 712 15.65 2.17 12.77
N GLN A 713 14.75 1.24 12.45
CA GLN A 713 15.02 0.08 11.59
C GLN A 713 15.25 0.54 10.15
N VAL A 714 14.39 1.42 9.62
CA VAL A 714 14.52 1.98 8.26
C VAL A 714 15.80 2.81 8.13
N THR A 715 16.16 3.62 9.13
CA THR A 715 17.42 4.40 9.12
C THR A 715 18.63 3.47 9.13
N ALA A 716 18.59 2.38 9.90
CA ALA A 716 19.66 1.39 9.92
C ALA A 716 19.79 0.66 8.58
N SER A 717 18.68 0.21 7.97
CA SER A 717 18.71 -0.44 6.66
C SER A 717 19.17 0.50 5.56
N THR A 718 18.72 1.77 5.53
CA THR A 718 19.23 2.80 4.60
C THR A 718 20.75 3.02 4.78
N ALA A 719 21.28 2.84 6.00
CA ALA A 719 22.71 2.95 6.30
C ALA A 719 23.50 1.64 6.14
N GLY A 720 22.89 0.55 5.65
CA GLY A 720 23.54 -0.76 5.51
C GLY A 720 23.85 -1.48 6.83
N LEU A 721 23.20 -1.06 7.93
CA LEU A 721 23.37 -1.63 9.27
C LEU A 721 22.27 -2.67 9.58
N PRO A 722 22.56 -3.71 10.39
CA PRO A 722 21.58 -4.72 10.77
C PRO A 722 20.43 -4.11 11.59
N ALA A 723 19.21 -4.17 11.04
CA ALA A 723 18.02 -3.54 11.61
C ALA A 723 17.24 -4.44 12.59
N ASP A 724 17.38 -5.76 12.48
CA ASP A 724 16.49 -6.80 13.07
C ASP A 724 16.26 -6.73 14.59
N ASN A 725 17.15 -6.06 15.33
CA ASN A 725 17.10 -5.96 16.79
C ASN A 725 16.83 -4.53 17.31
N LEU A 726 16.57 -3.56 16.42
CA LEU A 726 16.27 -2.19 16.83
C LEU A 726 14.81 -2.06 17.28
N PRO A 727 14.53 -1.28 18.35
CA PRO A 727 13.17 -1.09 18.83
C PRO A 727 12.31 -0.34 17.80
N GLY A 728 11.17 -0.93 17.44
CA GLY A 728 10.13 -0.30 16.63
C GLY A 728 8.85 -0.10 17.45
N LEU A 729 8.09 0.96 17.15
CA LEU A 729 6.87 1.34 17.86
C LEU A 729 5.65 1.29 16.94
N ALA A 730 5.39 0.11 16.35
CA ALA A 730 4.21 -0.14 15.53
C ALA A 730 2.97 -0.41 16.41
N ALA A 731 1.81 0.08 15.98
CA ALA A 731 0.54 -0.21 16.61
C ALA A 731 0.12 -1.67 16.37
N HIS A 732 -0.61 -2.26 17.33
CA HIS A 732 -1.20 -3.59 17.15
C HIS A 732 -2.22 -3.56 15.97
N PRO A 733 -2.27 -4.57 15.08
CA PRO A 733 -3.09 -4.52 13.86
C PRO A 733 -4.57 -4.18 14.07
N ALA A 734 -5.16 -4.56 15.21
CA ALA A 734 -6.55 -4.21 15.54
C ALA A 734 -6.80 -2.71 15.85
N VAL A 735 -5.75 -1.93 16.08
CA VAL A 735 -5.85 -0.48 16.36
C VAL A 735 -6.10 0.32 15.07
N VAL A 736 -5.52 -0.10 13.95
CA VAL A 736 -5.67 0.56 12.63
C VAL A 736 -7.16 0.67 12.22
N PRO A 737 -7.94 -0.42 12.09
CA PRO A 737 -9.35 -0.33 11.71
C PRO A 737 -10.21 0.37 12.78
N PHE A 738 -9.81 0.31 14.06
CA PHE A 738 -10.49 1.07 15.11
C PHE A 738 -10.31 2.59 14.93
N VAL A 739 -9.09 3.06 14.61
CA VAL A 739 -8.80 4.47 14.34
C VAL A 739 -9.46 4.92 13.04
N GLN A 740 -9.35 4.14 11.96
CA GLN A 740 -10.00 4.41 10.67
C GLN A 740 -11.52 4.54 10.82
N GLY A 741 -12.18 3.59 11.48
CA GLY A 741 -13.62 3.64 11.73
C GLY A 741 -14.01 4.82 12.62
N SER A 742 -13.25 5.10 13.68
CA SER A 742 -13.50 6.26 14.56
C SER A 742 -13.41 7.59 13.81
N LEU A 743 -12.42 7.74 12.92
CA LEU A 743 -12.27 8.91 12.04
C LEU A 743 -13.47 9.04 11.09
N LEU A 744 -13.84 7.98 10.38
CA LEU A 744 -14.98 7.99 9.46
C LEU A 744 -16.30 8.32 10.17
N MET A 745 -16.54 7.78 11.37
CA MET A 745 -17.72 8.13 12.18
C MET A 745 -17.72 9.61 12.57
N LEU A 746 -16.59 10.13 13.07
CA LEU A 746 -16.46 11.53 13.47
C LEU A 746 -16.64 12.48 12.27
N GLY A 747 -15.97 12.21 11.16
CA GLY A 747 -16.10 12.95 9.91
C GLY A 747 -17.55 12.98 9.41
N THR A 748 -18.22 11.82 9.39
CA THR A 748 -19.63 11.70 9.02
C THR A 748 -20.55 12.52 9.93
N ALA A 749 -20.36 12.43 11.25
CA ALA A 749 -21.16 13.16 12.23
C ALA A 749 -20.98 14.68 12.11
N CYS A 750 -19.74 15.16 11.99
CA CYS A 750 -19.43 16.57 11.77
C CYS A 750 -20.01 17.08 10.44
N SER A 751 -19.88 16.30 9.36
CA SER A 751 -20.45 16.63 8.06
C SER A 751 -21.98 16.66 8.07
N LEU A 752 -22.66 15.73 8.76
CA LEU A 752 -24.11 15.74 8.94
C LEU A 752 -24.58 16.97 9.74
N ALA A 753 -23.90 17.32 10.83
CA ALA A 753 -24.23 18.50 11.63
C ALA A 753 -24.08 19.80 10.81
N LEU A 754 -22.99 19.92 10.04
CA LEU A 754 -22.75 21.03 9.14
C LEU A 754 -23.79 21.09 8.00
N LEU A 755 -24.13 19.95 7.41
CA LEU A 755 -25.15 19.84 6.36
C LEU A 755 -26.54 20.28 6.85
N LEU A 756 -26.98 19.75 8.00
CA LEU A 756 -28.30 20.03 8.57
C LEU A 756 -28.54 21.53 8.75
N ALA A 757 -27.53 22.25 9.21
CA ALA A 757 -27.67 23.65 9.59
C ALA A 757 -26.98 24.68 8.67
N LEU A 758 -26.34 24.23 7.59
CA LEU A 758 -26.40 24.92 6.30
C LEU A 758 -27.80 24.79 5.68
N GLY A 759 -28.42 23.62 5.77
CA GLY A 759 -29.76 23.31 5.26
C GLY A 759 -30.86 24.21 5.84
N SER A 760 -30.88 24.38 7.16
CA SER A 760 -31.89 25.17 7.89
C SER A 760 -31.88 26.68 7.62
N ARG A 761 -30.85 27.21 6.93
CA ARG A 761 -30.68 28.66 6.71
C ARG A 761 -31.78 29.32 5.88
N ASN A 762 -32.25 28.64 4.83
CA ASN A 762 -33.24 29.20 3.92
C ASN A 762 -34.00 28.08 3.18
N LYS A 763 -35.19 28.39 2.66
CA LYS A 763 -36.04 27.44 1.93
C LYS A 763 -35.33 26.79 0.72
N ARG A 764 -34.40 27.50 0.06
CA ARG A 764 -33.64 26.99 -1.09
C ARG A 764 -32.54 25.98 -0.73
N THR A 765 -31.99 26.02 0.49
CA THR A 765 -31.03 25.02 0.98
C THR A 765 -31.78 23.84 1.59
N ALA A 766 -32.91 24.11 2.28
CA ALA A 766 -33.76 23.06 2.83
C ALA A 766 -34.30 22.07 1.78
N THR A 767 -34.61 22.51 0.56
CA THR A 767 -35.03 21.60 -0.54
C THR A 767 -33.90 20.73 -1.09
N GLN A 768 -32.64 21.09 -0.87
CA GLN A 768 -31.46 20.33 -1.32
C GLN A 768 -30.93 19.38 -0.24
N LEU A 769 -31.33 19.59 1.02
CA LEU A 769 -30.93 18.79 2.16
C LEU A 769 -31.10 17.26 1.94
N PRO A 770 -32.21 16.74 1.37
CA PRO A 770 -32.37 15.30 1.17
C PRO A 770 -31.38 14.71 0.15
N ALA A 771 -31.07 15.44 -0.92
CA ALA A 771 -30.12 15.00 -1.95
C ALA A 771 -28.71 14.83 -1.35
N HIS A 772 -28.24 15.86 -0.65
CA HIS A 772 -26.95 15.81 0.02
C HIS A 772 -26.90 14.76 1.14
N ALA A 773 -27.95 14.65 1.96
CA ALA A 773 -27.99 13.68 3.05
C ALA A 773 -27.92 12.24 2.51
N ALA A 774 -28.67 11.91 1.46
CA ALA A 774 -28.63 10.59 0.82
C ALA A 774 -27.24 10.27 0.24
N VAL A 775 -26.65 11.19 -0.53
CA VAL A 775 -25.31 11.00 -1.12
C VAL A 775 -24.22 10.91 -0.05
N MET A 776 -24.32 11.69 1.02
CA MET A 776 -23.32 11.71 2.08
C MET A 776 -23.39 10.47 2.97
N LEU A 777 -24.59 9.95 3.26
CA LEU A 777 -24.75 8.68 3.96
C LEU A 777 -24.30 7.49 3.09
N ALA A 778 -24.69 7.46 1.81
CA ALA A 778 -24.23 6.44 0.88
C ALA A 778 -22.71 6.47 0.69
N GLY A 779 -22.13 7.66 0.56
CA GLY A 779 -20.68 7.87 0.51
C GLY A 779 -19.98 7.42 1.79
N ALA A 780 -20.50 7.76 2.97
CA ALA A 780 -19.94 7.32 4.25
C ALA A 780 -19.97 5.78 4.40
N ILE A 781 -21.05 5.12 3.99
CA ILE A 781 -21.14 3.65 3.96
C ILE A 781 -20.14 3.06 2.95
N SER A 782 -20.02 3.66 1.77
CA SER A 782 -19.10 3.20 0.73
C SER A 782 -17.62 3.38 1.14
N LEU A 783 -17.26 4.48 1.80
CA LEU A 783 -15.93 4.69 2.37
C LEU A 783 -15.66 3.72 3.52
N TRP A 784 -16.66 3.43 4.36
CA TRP A 784 -16.54 2.40 5.38
C TRP A 784 -16.23 1.03 4.79
N THR A 785 -16.91 0.65 3.69
CA THR A 785 -16.63 -0.63 3.02
C THR A 785 -15.31 -0.66 2.25
N VAL A 786 -14.75 0.48 1.86
CA VAL A 786 -13.50 0.55 1.08
C VAL A 786 -12.27 0.66 1.97
N VAL A 787 -12.37 1.31 3.13
CA VAL A 787 -11.23 1.56 4.04
C VAL A 787 -11.08 0.48 5.12
N LEU A 788 -12.10 -0.36 5.37
CA LEU A 788 -12.14 -1.31 6.50
C LEU A 788 -12.42 -2.77 6.13
N LEU A 789 -12.67 -3.10 4.85
CA LEU A 789 -12.93 -4.45 4.36
C LEU A 789 -11.96 -4.81 3.24
#